data_AF-A0A8T2ERB6-F1
#
_entry.id   AF-A0A8T2ERB6-F1
#
_cell.length_a   1.000
_cell.length_b   1.000
_cell.length_c   1.000
_cell.angle_alpha   90.00
_cell.angle_beta   90.00
_cell.angle_gamma   90.00
#
_symmetry.space_group_name_H-M   'P 1'
#
loop_
_entity.id
_entity.type
_entity.pdbx_description
1 polymer ?
#
loop_
_entity_poly.entity_id
_entity_poly.type
_entity_poly.pdbx_seq_one_letter_code
_entity_poly.pdbx_strand_id
1 'polypeptide(L)'
;MTTISDLPEDVVEEILPRVPLTSLSAVRSICKTWNTLSKNRVLCKAAVKKQFLGFIMMDYRVCSMKFHLRNDEGGDLVDDLSIKQVGILDQIEISEVLHCDGLLLFVTKDNSSLVVWNPYLGQTRLIQPSNNFHCSDRYAIGYDNNRNLKILRNFSDYGSSGSNKRGVSFKGNTYILAQGKIRVDSRWKIEAILLSFDFTTERFGPRLQLPFGFYYPQDLFSLSCVREEQLVVLHQSWMVSGELEIWITNKIDPGVVSWTKFLRSISCCRISIQAGSFFINEENQVAVVFDLDEYKGSETCRNQTAYIIGQDEYFKSVNIGEAPNLGRPEKYAPHIYWSNKRGVSFKGNTYILAQGKIRVDSRWKIEAILLSFDFTTERFGPRLQLPFGFYYPQDLFSLSCVREEQLVVLHQSWMVSGELEIWITNKIDPGVVSWTKFLRSISCCRISIQAGSFFINEENQVAVVFDLDEYKGSETCRNQTAYIIGQDEYFKSVNIGEAPNLGRPEKYAPHIYCRPLVCSSYVPSLVKTKQNTKMAISEASKSSHELPVTTAESSGKKATAKKLTLIPLVFLIYFEVAGGPFGEEPAVQAAGPLLAILGFLIFPFIWSIPEALITAELSTAFPGNGGFVIWAHRAFGSFVGSMMGSLKFLSGVINVASFPVLCVTYLDKLFPVLESGWPRNVCIFASTVVLSFLNYTGLAIVGYAAVVLGLVSLSPFLVMSAMAIPKIKPHRWGSLGTKKKDWNLYFNTLFWNLNFWDNVSTLAGEVDEPQKTFPLALLIAVIFTCVAYLIPLFAVTGAVSVDQSRWENGFHAEAAEMIAGKWLKIWIEIGAVLSSIGLFEAQLSSSAYQLEGMAELGFLPKFFGVRSKWFNTPWVGILISALMSLGLSYMNFTDIISSANFLYTLGMFLEFASFIWLRRKLPQLKRPYRVPLKIPGLVVMCLIPSAFLVLILVFATKIVYLICGVMTIGAIGWYFLINYFRKTKIFEFNEVIDDLDNNVNGEHPKVDDHNS
;
A
#
# COMPACT_ATOMS: atom_id res chain seq x y z
N MET A 1 45.91 22.76 15.37
CA MET A 1 44.90 22.20 14.44
C MET A 1 43.98 23.33 14.07
N THR A 2 43.80 23.60 12.77
CA THR A 2 42.64 24.37 12.30
C THR A 2 41.38 23.54 12.48
N THR A 3 40.36 24.14 13.05
CA THR A 3 39.01 23.57 13.13
C THR A 3 38.22 23.99 11.90
N ILE A 4 37.21 23.21 11.52
CA ILE A 4 36.38 23.55 10.33
C ILE A 4 35.49 24.78 10.55
N SER A 5 35.41 25.26 11.80
CA SER A 5 34.85 26.55 12.23
C SER A 5 35.73 27.76 11.92
N ASP A 6 37.00 27.55 11.52
CA ASP A 6 37.94 28.63 11.16
C ASP A 6 37.93 28.94 9.65
N LEU A 7 36.98 28.38 8.90
CA LEU A 7 36.76 28.66 7.47
C LEU A 7 35.94 29.95 7.27
N PRO A 8 36.23 30.75 6.24
CA PRO A 8 35.43 31.93 5.90
C PRO A 8 34.05 31.53 5.35
N GLU A 9 33.07 32.43 5.50
CA GLU A 9 31.65 32.11 5.30
C GLU A 9 31.29 31.74 3.85
N ASP A 10 32.00 32.29 2.88
CA ASP A 10 31.86 32.02 1.44
C ASP A 10 32.18 30.56 1.10
N VAL A 11 33.29 30.03 1.62
CA VAL A 11 33.70 28.62 1.45
C VAL A 11 32.69 27.68 2.13
N VAL A 12 32.13 28.09 3.28
CA VAL A 12 31.08 27.31 3.98
C VAL A 12 29.77 27.28 3.19
N GLU A 13 29.39 28.39 2.53
CA GLU A 13 28.20 28.45 1.67
C GLU A 13 28.34 27.64 0.36
N GLU A 14 29.56 27.41 -0.16
CA GLU A 14 29.78 26.54 -1.34
C GLU A 14 29.88 25.03 -0.97
N ILE A 15 30.42 24.70 0.21
CA ILE A 15 30.56 23.30 0.67
C ILE A 15 29.20 22.69 1.04
N LEU A 16 28.37 23.40 1.81
CA LEU A 16 27.16 22.81 2.40
C LEU A 16 26.13 22.26 1.40
N PRO A 17 25.88 22.89 0.24
CA PRO A 17 25.01 22.33 -0.81
C PRO A 17 25.53 21.03 -1.45
N ARG A 18 26.83 20.73 -1.32
CA ARG A 18 27.47 19.53 -1.89
C ARG A 18 27.52 18.34 -0.93
N VAL A 19 27.17 18.53 0.34
CA VAL A 19 27.20 17.47 1.37
C VAL A 19 25.87 16.70 1.42
N PRO A 20 25.86 15.35 1.40
CA PRO A 20 24.65 14.56 1.53
C PRO A 20 23.82 14.90 2.78
N LEU A 21 22.50 15.06 2.59
CA LEU A 21 21.56 15.51 3.63
C LEU A 21 21.51 14.60 4.87
N THR A 22 21.80 13.31 4.72
CA THR A 22 21.95 12.35 5.83
C THR A 22 23.10 12.75 6.77
N SER A 23 24.29 13.02 6.22
CA SER A 23 25.45 13.53 6.98
C SER A 23 25.16 14.88 7.63
N LEU A 24 24.47 15.77 6.89
CA LEU A 24 24.05 17.09 7.37
C LEU A 24 23.06 16.99 8.57
N SER A 25 22.21 15.97 8.60
CA SER A 25 21.32 15.68 9.74
C SER A 25 22.08 15.24 10.99
N ALA A 26 23.19 14.50 10.84
CA ALA A 26 24.05 14.11 11.96
C ALA A 26 24.84 15.32 12.50
N VAL A 27 25.43 16.15 11.65
CA VAL A 27 26.16 17.37 12.07
C VAL A 27 25.27 18.33 12.88
N ARG A 28 23.97 18.42 12.53
CA ARG A 28 22.97 19.23 13.26
C ARG A 28 22.72 18.81 14.71
N SER A 29 23.04 17.58 15.12
CA SER A 29 22.91 17.14 16.52
C SER A 29 24.12 17.48 17.39
N ILE A 30 25.28 17.70 16.77
CA ILE A 30 26.57 17.83 17.47
C ILE A 30 26.80 19.26 18.01
N CYS A 31 26.28 20.30 17.34
CA CYS A 31 26.59 21.69 17.71
C CYS A 31 25.44 22.69 17.45
N LYS A 32 25.18 23.58 18.42
CA LYS A 32 24.19 24.66 18.31
C LYS A 32 24.53 25.64 17.18
N THR A 33 25.80 26.01 16.99
CA THR A 33 26.23 26.94 15.92
C THR A 33 25.94 26.39 14.53
N TRP A 34 26.22 25.09 14.30
CA TRP A 34 25.87 24.39 13.07
C TRP A 34 24.35 24.29 12.86
N ASN A 35 23.59 24.06 13.92
CA ASN A 35 22.12 24.09 13.88
C ASN A 35 21.61 25.47 13.40
N THR A 36 22.13 26.57 13.96
CA THR A 36 21.78 27.95 13.56
C THR A 36 22.21 28.29 12.14
N LEU A 37 23.45 28.00 11.72
CA LEU A 37 23.91 28.21 10.34
C LEU A 37 23.04 27.46 9.32
N SER A 38 22.74 26.19 9.61
CA SER A 38 21.90 25.33 8.75
C SER A 38 20.41 25.69 8.76
N LYS A 39 19.98 26.63 9.61
CA LYS A 39 18.63 27.21 9.64
C LYS A 39 18.58 28.57 8.92
N ASN A 40 19.56 29.42 9.16
CA ASN A 40 19.50 30.83 8.77
C ASN A 40 20.07 31.14 7.38
N ARG A 41 20.86 30.26 6.75
CA ARG A 41 21.50 30.53 5.44
C ARG A 41 21.29 29.47 4.36
N VAL A 42 21.40 28.19 4.71
CA VAL A 42 21.56 27.08 3.75
C VAL A 42 20.37 26.88 2.80
N LEU A 43 19.14 27.24 3.19
CA LEU A 43 17.93 26.91 2.43
C LEU A 43 17.54 27.90 1.33
N CYS A 44 17.98 29.16 1.37
CA CYS A 44 17.38 30.22 0.53
C CYS A 44 18.31 30.85 -0.52
N LYS A 45 19.64 30.86 -0.34
CA LYS A 45 20.54 31.71 -1.17
C LYS A 45 21.40 31.01 -2.21
N ALA A 46 21.80 29.75 -2.01
CA ALA A 46 22.74 29.06 -2.91
C ALA A 46 22.03 28.17 -3.95
N ALA A 47 21.20 27.22 -3.50
CA ALA A 47 20.63 26.19 -4.37
C ALA A 47 19.44 26.65 -5.23
N VAL A 48 18.75 27.73 -4.86
CA VAL A 48 17.48 28.16 -5.48
C VAL A 48 17.68 28.94 -6.79
N LYS A 49 18.86 29.55 -6.99
CA LYS A 49 19.11 30.62 -7.99
C LYS A 49 18.84 30.29 -9.47
N LYS A 50 18.62 29.03 -9.87
CA LYS A 50 18.42 28.66 -11.29
C LYS A 50 17.38 27.55 -11.56
N GLN A 51 16.65 27.05 -10.56
CA GLN A 51 15.71 25.93 -10.76
C GLN A 51 14.43 26.10 -9.93
N PHE A 52 13.29 26.23 -10.62
CA PHE A 52 11.97 26.16 -9.99
C PHE A 52 11.46 24.71 -9.97
N LEU A 53 10.83 24.31 -8.87
CA LEU A 53 10.22 22.98 -8.68
C LEU A 53 8.75 23.14 -8.26
N GLY A 54 7.83 22.77 -9.15
CA GLY A 54 6.38 22.79 -8.92
C GLY A 54 5.75 21.40 -8.97
N PHE A 55 4.43 21.34 -8.71
CA PHE A 55 3.61 20.13 -8.76
C PHE A 55 2.32 20.41 -9.54
N ILE A 56 2.24 19.91 -10.77
CA ILE A 56 1.11 20.04 -11.71
C ILE A 56 0.23 18.78 -11.68
N MET A 57 -1.02 18.90 -12.15
CA MET A 57 -1.96 17.78 -12.30
C MET A 57 -2.14 17.39 -13.78
N MET A 58 -1.90 16.13 -14.11
CA MET A 58 -2.14 15.54 -15.44
C MET A 58 -2.90 14.22 -15.24
N ASP A 59 -3.97 13.96 -15.99
CA ASP A 59 -4.75 12.71 -15.92
C ASP A 59 -5.04 12.17 -14.50
N TYR A 60 -5.57 13.04 -13.64
CA TYR A 60 -5.85 12.76 -12.22
C TYR A 60 -4.62 12.35 -11.38
N ARG A 61 -3.40 12.57 -11.87
CA ARG A 61 -2.12 12.25 -11.21
C ARG A 61 -1.31 13.52 -10.95
N VAL A 62 -0.51 13.49 -9.90
CA VAL A 62 0.43 14.58 -9.57
C VAL A 62 1.75 14.35 -10.30
N CYS A 63 2.21 15.37 -11.00
CA CYS A 63 3.50 15.41 -11.68
C CYS A 63 4.38 16.51 -11.08
N SER A 64 5.63 16.17 -10.74
CA SER A 64 6.66 17.16 -10.47
C SER A 64 7.07 17.84 -11.77
N MET A 65 7.26 19.15 -11.71
CA MET A 65 7.59 20.01 -12.85
C MET A 65 8.84 20.81 -12.50
N LYS A 66 9.88 20.73 -13.34
CA LYS A 66 11.07 21.58 -13.24
C LYS A 66 11.08 22.59 -14.37
N PHE A 67 11.37 23.84 -14.01
CA PHE A 67 11.44 24.96 -14.94
C PHE A 67 12.79 25.66 -14.77
N HIS A 68 13.56 25.73 -15.86
CA HIS A 68 14.84 26.42 -15.92
C HIS A 68 14.68 27.71 -16.71
N LEU A 69 14.94 28.85 -16.07
CA LEU A 69 15.05 30.16 -16.72
C LEU A 69 16.51 30.48 -16.96
N ARG A 70 16.83 31.01 -18.15
CA ARG A 70 18.19 31.34 -18.55
C ARG A 70 18.22 32.69 -19.26
N ASN A 71 19.16 33.54 -18.87
CA ASN A 71 19.39 34.84 -19.51
C ASN A 71 20.59 34.70 -20.45
N ASP A 72 20.34 34.19 -21.65
CA ASP A 72 21.27 34.32 -22.77
C ASP A 72 20.77 35.49 -23.64
N GLU A 73 21.67 36.34 -24.14
CA GLU A 73 21.32 37.60 -24.86
C GLU A 73 20.68 37.36 -26.25
N GLY A 74 20.35 36.10 -26.58
CA GLY A 74 19.86 35.60 -27.87
C GLY A 74 18.36 35.26 -27.89
N GLY A 75 17.52 36.08 -27.27
CA GLY A 75 16.07 36.14 -27.55
C GLY A 75 15.17 35.04 -26.97
N ASP A 76 15.68 33.89 -26.52
CA ASP A 76 14.85 32.83 -25.93
C ASP A 76 15.26 32.43 -24.50
N LEU A 77 14.30 32.54 -23.58
CA LEU A 77 14.48 32.53 -22.12
C LEU A 77 14.28 31.13 -21.48
N VAL A 78 14.00 30.11 -22.31
CA VAL A 78 13.49 28.80 -21.89
C VAL A 78 14.16 27.68 -22.70
N ASP A 79 15.18 27.03 -22.11
CA ASP A 79 15.85 25.86 -22.70
C ASP A 79 15.02 24.57 -22.54
N ASP A 80 14.53 24.28 -21.32
CA ASP A 80 14.17 22.92 -20.92
C ASP A 80 12.97 22.84 -19.95
N LEU A 81 12.00 21.98 -20.26
CA LEU A 81 10.80 21.73 -19.46
C LEU A 81 10.73 20.24 -19.05
N SER A 82 11.10 19.93 -17.82
CA SER A 82 11.14 18.54 -17.34
C SER A 82 9.93 18.23 -16.44
N ILE A 83 9.01 17.39 -16.92
CA ILE A 83 7.85 16.88 -16.16
C ILE A 83 8.08 15.41 -15.80
N LYS A 84 7.83 15.02 -14.55
CA LYS A 84 7.96 13.63 -14.06
C LYS A 84 6.86 13.30 -13.06
N GLN A 85 6.09 12.24 -13.33
CA GLN A 85 5.02 11.77 -12.45
C GLN A 85 5.54 11.39 -11.04
N VAL A 86 4.77 11.71 -10.00
CA VAL A 86 5.14 11.45 -8.60
C VAL A 86 4.67 10.05 -8.18
N GLY A 87 5.57 9.06 -8.34
CA GLY A 87 5.30 7.64 -8.12
C GLY A 87 4.65 7.23 -6.79
N ILE A 88 4.75 8.07 -5.76
CA ILE A 88 4.11 7.87 -4.44
C ILE A 88 2.57 7.93 -4.52
N LEU A 89 2.02 8.62 -5.53
CA LEU A 89 0.60 8.93 -5.66
C LEU A 89 -0.10 8.18 -6.81
N ASP A 90 0.62 7.35 -7.56
CA ASP A 90 0.15 6.64 -8.77
C ASP A 90 -1.08 5.73 -8.56
N GLN A 91 -1.36 5.35 -7.31
CA GLN A 91 -2.50 4.51 -6.92
C GLN A 91 -3.76 5.34 -6.54
N ILE A 92 -3.68 6.67 -6.57
CA ILE A 92 -4.75 7.56 -6.09
C ILE A 92 -5.08 8.59 -7.18
N GLU A 93 -6.30 8.51 -7.72
CA GLU A 93 -6.82 9.55 -8.62
C GLU A 93 -7.21 10.78 -7.80
N ILE A 94 -6.55 11.91 -8.07
CA ILE A 94 -6.65 13.18 -7.32
C ILE A 94 -7.45 14.21 -8.15
N SER A 95 -8.33 14.95 -7.48
CA SER A 95 -9.21 15.98 -8.07
C SER A 95 -8.79 17.42 -7.74
N GLU A 96 -8.26 17.67 -6.55
CA GLU A 96 -7.78 19.00 -6.14
C GLU A 96 -6.46 18.88 -5.33
N VAL A 97 -5.59 19.88 -5.48
CA VAL A 97 -4.28 20.00 -4.81
C VAL A 97 -4.19 21.37 -4.12
N LEU A 98 -3.71 21.37 -2.89
CA LEU A 98 -3.49 22.54 -2.02
C LEU A 98 -2.12 22.45 -1.34
N HIS A 99 -1.54 23.58 -0.93
CA HIS A 99 -0.24 23.64 -0.24
C HIS A 99 -0.26 24.50 1.03
N CYS A 100 0.64 24.19 1.98
CA CYS A 100 1.00 25.05 3.12
C CYS A 100 2.39 24.65 3.64
N ASP A 101 3.33 25.60 3.68
CA ASP A 101 4.62 25.51 4.40
C ASP A 101 5.33 24.14 4.20
N GLY A 102 5.53 23.77 2.93
CA GLY A 102 6.13 22.50 2.50
C GLY A 102 5.28 21.23 2.65
N LEU A 103 4.00 21.34 2.97
CA LEU A 103 3.02 20.25 2.96
C LEU A 103 2.06 20.40 1.76
N LEU A 104 1.64 19.28 1.20
CA LEU A 104 0.61 19.18 0.17
C LEU A 104 -0.62 18.47 0.72
N LEU A 105 -1.81 18.92 0.32
CA LEU A 105 -3.10 18.28 0.61
C LEU A 105 -3.80 17.97 -0.71
N PHE A 106 -4.20 16.72 -0.85
CA PHE A 106 -4.90 16.18 -2.01
C PHE A 106 -6.32 15.77 -1.66
N VAL A 107 -7.25 16.01 -2.58
CA VAL A 107 -8.63 15.49 -2.54
C VAL A 107 -8.73 14.34 -3.54
N THR A 108 -9.34 13.21 -3.17
CA THR A 108 -9.53 12.09 -4.12
C THR A 108 -10.73 12.31 -5.05
N LYS A 109 -10.63 11.80 -6.28
CA LYS A 109 -11.63 11.98 -7.35
C LYS A 109 -13.02 11.43 -7.00
N ASP A 110 -13.05 10.32 -6.28
CA ASP A 110 -14.26 9.69 -5.75
C ASP A 110 -14.90 10.48 -4.59
N ASN A 111 -14.22 11.51 -4.07
CA ASN A 111 -14.61 12.29 -2.90
C ASN A 111 -14.79 11.43 -1.63
N SER A 112 -13.98 10.36 -1.49
CA SER A 112 -13.99 9.48 -0.30
C SER A 112 -12.93 9.84 0.75
N SER A 113 -11.82 10.47 0.37
CA SER A 113 -10.68 10.70 1.27
C SER A 113 -9.86 11.95 0.94
N LEU A 114 -9.08 12.40 1.92
CA LEU A 114 -8.04 13.42 1.77
C LEU A 114 -6.67 12.78 2.03
N VAL A 115 -5.63 13.21 1.32
CA VAL A 115 -4.25 12.76 1.55
C VAL A 115 -3.36 13.96 1.82
N VAL A 116 -2.74 14.01 2.99
CA VAL A 116 -1.63 14.94 3.25
C VAL A 116 -0.32 14.28 2.86
N TRP A 117 0.59 15.00 2.21
CA TRP A 117 1.95 14.57 1.89
C TRP A 117 2.97 15.63 2.33
N ASN A 118 4.07 15.18 2.92
CA ASN A 118 5.29 15.97 3.14
C ASN A 118 6.38 15.40 2.21
N PRO A 119 6.65 16.03 1.05
CA PRO A 119 7.68 15.58 0.11
C PRO A 119 9.12 15.58 0.66
N TYR A 120 9.39 16.31 1.75
CA TYR A 120 10.74 16.41 2.34
C TYR A 120 11.01 15.32 3.38
N LEU A 121 9.98 14.88 4.10
CA LEU A 121 10.07 13.78 5.07
C LEU A 121 9.62 12.42 4.49
N GLY A 122 9.14 12.39 3.24
CA GLY A 122 8.58 11.19 2.60
C GLY A 122 7.31 10.67 3.29
N GLN A 123 6.62 11.50 4.08
CA GLN A 123 5.47 11.10 4.89
C GLN A 123 4.16 11.40 4.17
N THR A 124 3.32 10.40 3.93
CA THR A 124 1.90 10.61 3.62
C THR A 124 1.00 10.25 4.80
N ARG A 125 -0.17 10.88 4.86
CA ARG A 125 -1.24 10.62 5.84
C ARG A 125 -2.57 10.67 5.12
N LEU A 126 -3.18 9.49 4.92
CA LEU A 126 -4.58 9.38 4.52
C LEU A 126 -5.49 9.86 5.68
N ILE A 127 -6.54 10.58 5.33
CA ILE A 127 -7.58 11.10 6.22
C ILE A 127 -8.93 10.70 5.63
N GLN A 128 -9.55 9.69 6.23
CA GLN A 128 -10.92 9.28 5.92
C GLN A 128 -11.90 10.15 6.74
N PRO A 129 -12.98 10.68 6.16
CA PRO A 129 -13.98 11.45 6.88
C PRO A 129 -15.00 10.56 7.58
N SER A 130 -15.73 11.16 8.53
CA SER A 130 -16.97 10.59 9.08
C SER A 130 -18.18 10.71 8.14
N ASN A 131 -18.18 11.74 7.27
CA ASN A 131 -19.25 12.05 6.32
C ASN A 131 -18.66 12.26 4.91
N ASN A 132 -19.30 11.70 3.87
CA ASN A 132 -18.93 11.85 2.45
C ASN A 132 -18.52 13.30 2.10
N PHE A 133 -17.48 13.46 1.27
CA PHE A 133 -17.15 14.77 0.70
C PHE A 133 -18.05 15.08 -0.49
N HIS A 134 -18.41 16.34 -0.68
CA HIS A 134 -19.08 16.79 -1.90
C HIS A 134 -18.07 17.50 -2.81
N CYS A 135 -18.21 17.36 -4.13
CA CYS A 135 -17.27 17.91 -5.11
C CYS A 135 -17.24 19.46 -5.19
N SER A 136 -18.14 20.13 -4.46
CA SER A 136 -18.18 21.59 -4.28
C SER A 136 -17.61 22.07 -2.94
N ASP A 137 -17.28 21.16 -2.02
CA ASP A 137 -16.65 21.51 -0.73
C ASP A 137 -15.24 22.08 -0.96
N ARG A 138 -14.83 23.01 -0.10
CA ARG A 138 -13.50 23.66 -0.19
C ARG A 138 -12.68 23.39 1.05
N TYR A 139 -11.38 23.18 0.84
CA TYR A 139 -10.43 22.83 1.89
C TYR A 139 -9.36 23.92 2.05
N ALA A 140 -8.90 24.10 3.28
CA ALA A 140 -7.74 24.92 3.63
C ALA A 140 -6.93 24.18 4.70
N ILE A 141 -5.62 24.44 4.76
CA ILE A 141 -4.66 23.67 5.55
C ILE A 141 -3.65 24.60 6.21
N GLY A 142 -3.40 24.38 7.51
CA GLY A 142 -2.52 25.20 8.33
C GLY A 142 -2.24 24.52 9.67
N TYR A 143 -1.65 25.25 10.63
CA TYR A 143 -1.22 24.65 11.90
C TYR A 143 -1.38 25.58 13.10
N ASP A 144 -1.53 24.98 14.29
CA ASP A 144 -1.53 25.71 15.55
C ASP A 144 -0.10 26.08 16.04
N ASN A 145 -0.01 26.87 17.12
CA ASN A 145 1.25 27.18 17.82
C ASN A 145 2.12 25.95 18.17
N ASN A 146 1.53 24.77 18.33
CA ASN A 146 2.25 23.53 18.64
C ASN A 146 2.68 22.75 17.36
N ARG A 147 2.44 23.32 16.17
CA ARG A 147 2.61 22.71 14.85
C ARG A 147 1.76 21.46 14.62
N ASN A 148 0.61 21.32 15.29
CA ASN A 148 -0.37 20.32 14.91
C ASN A 148 -1.07 20.76 13.61
N LEU A 149 -1.07 19.87 12.63
CA LEU A 149 -1.74 20.10 11.35
C LEU A 149 -3.27 20.07 11.51
N LYS A 150 -3.93 21.14 11.07
CA LYS A 150 -5.39 21.29 11.02
C LYS A 150 -5.86 21.48 9.57
N ILE A 151 -7.09 21.03 9.28
CA ILE A 151 -7.75 21.19 7.97
C ILE A 151 -9.12 21.81 8.21
N LEU A 152 -9.40 22.91 7.51
CA LEU A 152 -10.69 23.58 7.49
C LEU A 152 -11.47 23.09 6.26
N ARG A 153 -12.67 22.53 6.45
CA ARG A 153 -13.64 22.17 5.39
C ARG A 153 -14.78 23.18 5.39
N ASN A 154 -14.98 23.86 4.27
CA ASN A 154 -16.13 24.72 4.02
C ASN A 154 -17.12 23.96 3.13
N PHE A 155 -18.36 23.78 3.61
CA PHE A 155 -19.37 22.94 2.98
C PHE A 155 -20.20 23.74 1.98
N SER A 156 -20.46 23.18 0.80
CA SER A 156 -21.15 23.88 -0.29
C SER A 156 -22.44 23.16 -0.71
N ASP A 157 -23.53 23.44 0.01
CA ASP A 157 -24.84 22.82 -0.18
C ASP A 157 -25.58 23.39 -1.41
N TYR A 158 -25.72 22.57 -2.44
CA TYR A 158 -26.44 22.85 -3.69
C TYR A 158 -27.26 21.62 -4.10
N GLY A 159 -28.43 21.39 -3.47
CA GLY A 159 -29.17 20.17 -3.81
C GLY A 159 -30.59 19.92 -3.28
N SER A 160 -31.27 20.84 -2.58
CA SER A 160 -32.72 20.65 -2.34
C SER A 160 -33.51 21.96 -2.18
N SER A 161 -34.74 21.95 -2.68
CA SER A 161 -35.68 23.07 -2.57
C SER A 161 -36.46 23.01 -1.26
N GLY A 162 -36.12 23.88 -0.30
CA GLY A 162 -36.88 24.11 0.93
C GLY A 162 -36.21 23.59 2.22
N SER A 163 -36.28 24.39 3.29
CA SER A 163 -35.71 24.18 4.63
C SER A 163 -34.17 24.14 4.71
N ASN A 164 -33.56 25.26 5.13
CA ASN A 164 -32.15 25.30 5.59
C ASN A 164 -32.03 24.57 6.94
N LYS A 165 -31.66 23.28 6.94
CA LYS A 165 -31.54 22.46 8.16
C LYS A 165 -30.25 22.77 8.93
N ARG A 166 -30.26 23.82 9.76
CA ARG A 166 -29.17 24.15 10.68
C ARG A 166 -29.12 23.13 11.82
N GLY A 167 -27.92 22.73 12.23
CA GLY A 167 -27.69 22.09 13.52
C GLY A 167 -27.64 23.12 14.65
N VAL A 168 -27.92 22.68 15.88
CA VAL A 168 -27.88 23.50 17.09
C VAL A 168 -26.91 22.86 18.09
N SER A 169 -25.98 23.65 18.61
CA SER A 169 -25.04 23.21 19.66
C SER A 169 -25.71 23.29 21.03
N PHE A 170 -25.55 22.26 21.85
CA PHE A 170 -26.19 22.13 23.16
C PHE A 170 -25.35 21.26 24.10
N LYS A 171 -25.00 21.79 25.28
CA LYS A 171 -24.23 21.10 26.34
C LYS A 171 -22.97 20.36 25.82
N GLY A 172 -22.23 21.01 24.92
CA GLY A 172 -20.98 20.49 24.34
C GLY A 172 -21.14 19.56 23.13
N ASN A 173 -22.38 19.20 22.76
CA ASN A 173 -22.71 18.32 21.63
C ASN A 173 -23.47 19.08 20.53
N THR A 174 -23.41 18.62 19.28
CA THR A 174 -24.19 19.22 18.18
C THR A 174 -25.37 18.34 17.80
N TYR A 175 -26.57 18.93 17.79
CA TYR A 175 -27.83 18.27 17.46
C TYR A 175 -28.31 18.70 16.08
N ILE A 176 -28.63 17.72 15.22
CA ILE A 176 -28.93 17.93 13.79
C ILE A 176 -30.25 17.25 13.44
N LEU A 177 -31.14 17.98 12.76
CA LEU A 177 -32.35 17.44 12.14
C LEU A 177 -31.99 16.66 10.86
N ALA A 178 -32.19 15.35 10.88
CA ALA A 178 -31.98 14.46 9.75
C ALA A 178 -33.27 13.75 9.33
N GLN A 179 -33.28 13.18 8.12
CA GLN A 179 -34.42 12.49 7.54
C GLN A 179 -34.13 10.98 7.48
N GLY A 180 -34.93 10.17 8.15
CA GLY A 180 -34.91 8.72 7.99
C GLY A 180 -35.97 8.25 6.98
N LYS A 181 -35.77 7.08 6.38
CA LYS A 181 -36.79 6.40 5.57
C LYS A 181 -37.08 5.05 6.20
N ILE A 182 -38.33 4.83 6.60
CA ILE A 182 -38.80 3.55 7.14
C ILE A 182 -39.87 2.98 6.19
N ARG A 183 -39.83 1.66 6.00
CA ARG A 183 -40.79 0.93 5.17
C ARG A 183 -41.93 0.42 6.06
N VAL A 184 -43.13 0.95 5.87
CA VAL A 184 -44.34 0.62 6.64
C VAL A 184 -45.45 0.30 5.65
N ASP A 185 -46.14 -0.83 5.82
CA ASP A 185 -47.23 -1.30 4.96
C ASP A 185 -46.85 -1.27 3.46
N SER A 186 -45.69 -1.85 3.16
CA SER A 186 -45.03 -1.90 1.84
C SER A 186 -44.66 -0.55 1.19
N ARG A 187 -45.05 0.60 1.77
CA ARG A 187 -44.69 1.95 1.30
C ARG A 187 -43.55 2.55 2.12
N TRP A 188 -42.82 3.49 1.52
CA TRP A 188 -41.81 4.28 2.22
C TRP A 188 -42.47 5.47 2.90
N LYS A 189 -42.33 5.59 4.22
CA LYS A 189 -42.63 6.80 4.99
C LYS A 189 -41.31 7.49 5.35
N ILE A 190 -41.35 8.82 5.48
CA ILE A 190 -40.19 9.61 5.90
C ILE A 190 -40.39 9.98 7.38
N GLU A 191 -39.41 9.65 8.20
CA GLU A 191 -39.35 10.03 9.62
C GLU A 191 -38.44 11.24 9.79
N ALA A 192 -38.81 12.16 10.68
CA ALA A 192 -37.90 13.21 11.14
C ALA A 192 -37.17 12.69 12.38
N ILE A 193 -35.84 12.68 12.35
CA ILE A 193 -34.99 12.19 13.45
C ILE A 193 -34.01 13.27 13.89
N LEU A 194 -33.73 13.30 15.19
CA LEU A 194 -32.71 14.14 15.78
C LEU A 194 -31.45 13.30 16.02
N LEU A 195 -30.31 13.76 15.52
CA LEU A 195 -29.00 13.12 15.71
C LEU A 195 -28.12 14.01 16.57
N SER A 196 -27.49 13.45 17.61
CA SER A 196 -26.49 14.14 18.44
C SER A 196 -25.08 13.68 18.08
N PHE A 197 -24.14 14.60 17.89
CA PHE A 197 -22.71 14.32 17.79
C PHE A 197 -22.00 14.75 19.08
N ASP A 198 -21.26 13.82 19.67
CA ASP A 198 -20.44 14.02 20.87
C ASP A 198 -18.97 14.22 20.47
N PHE A 199 -18.44 15.41 20.77
CA PHE A 199 -17.06 15.80 20.45
C PHE A 199 -16.03 15.23 21.44
N THR A 200 -16.45 14.71 22.59
CA THR A 200 -15.55 14.08 23.58
C THR A 200 -15.28 12.61 23.28
N THR A 201 -16.22 11.91 22.63
CA THR A 201 -16.03 10.52 22.16
C THR A 201 -15.91 10.38 20.63
N GLU A 202 -15.98 11.50 19.90
CA GLU A 202 -15.96 11.59 18.42
C GLU A 202 -17.01 10.72 17.73
N ARG A 203 -18.23 10.62 18.29
CA ARG A 203 -19.27 9.68 17.85
C ARG A 203 -20.66 10.31 17.74
N PHE A 204 -21.44 9.77 16.83
CA PHE A 204 -22.89 10.00 16.82
C PHE A 204 -23.57 9.12 17.89
N GLY A 205 -24.47 9.75 18.65
CA GLY A 205 -25.41 9.06 19.54
C GLY A 205 -26.51 8.32 18.77
N PRO A 206 -27.34 7.51 19.46
CA PRO A 206 -28.47 6.83 18.84
C PRO A 206 -29.55 7.83 18.39
N ARG A 207 -30.42 7.39 17.46
CA ARG A 207 -31.48 8.23 16.88
C ARG A 207 -32.47 8.66 17.96
N LEU A 208 -32.67 9.97 18.12
CA LEU A 208 -33.67 10.56 18.99
C LEU A 208 -34.94 10.87 18.18
N GLN A 209 -36.11 10.53 18.72
CA GLN A 209 -37.40 10.74 18.04
C GLN A 209 -37.96 12.16 18.29
N LEU A 210 -38.63 12.69 17.27
CA LEU A 210 -39.36 13.96 17.30
C LEU A 210 -40.85 13.71 17.56
N PRO A 211 -41.58 14.65 18.22
CA PRO A 211 -42.90 14.37 18.80
C PRO A 211 -44.00 14.07 17.77
N PHE A 212 -43.80 14.48 16.50
CA PHE A 212 -44.72 14.23 15.38
C PHE A 212 -44.35 12.97 14.56
N GLY A 213 -43.15 12.40 14.72
CA GLY A 213 -42.73 11.13 14.09
C GLY A 213 -42.61 11.16 12.56
N PHE A 214 -43.70 10.86 11.86
CA PHE A 214 -43.78 10.84 10.39
C PHE A 214 -44.33 12.16 9.86
N TYR A 215 -43.77 12.65 8.76
CA TYR A 215 -44.16 13.93 8.17
C TYR A 215 -44.21 13.82 6.63
N TYR A 216 -44.97 14.71 5.99
CA TYR A 216 -45.09 14.82 4.54
C TYR A 216 -43.96 15.68 3.94
N PRO A 217 -43.54 15.47 2.68
CA PRO A 217 -42.47 16.25 2.06
C PRO A 217 -42.68 17.79 2.02
N GLN A 218 -43.91 18.25 2.30
CA GLN A 218 -44.31 19.65 2.38
C GLN A 218 -44.44 20.21 3.81
N ASP A 219 -44.37 19.37 4.85
CA ASP A 219 -44.40 19.84 6.24
C ASP A 219 -43.09 20.56 6.58
N LEU A 220 -43.18 21.65 7.35
CA LEU A 220 -42.05 22.51 7.69
C LEU A 220 -41.67 22.36 9.15
N PHE A 221 -40.38 22.36 9.46
CA PHE A 221 -39.88 22.26 10.83
C PHE A 221 -38.52 22.96 11.02
N SER A 222 -38.32 23.48 12.23
CA SER A 222 -37.11 24.22 12.64
C SER A 222 -36.70 23.82 14.07
N LEU A 223 -35.40 23.84 14.36
CA LEU A 223 -34.82 23.51 15.68
C LEU A 223 -34.16 24.75 16.28
N SER A 224 -34.39 24.98 17.57
CA SER A 224 -33.81 26.07 18.35
C SER A 224 -33.44 25.58 19.76
N CYS A 225 -32.78 26.42 20.56
CA CYS A 225 -32.51 26.16 21.97
C CYS A 225 -32.94 27.35 22.84
N VAL A 226 -33.28 27.06 24.10
CA VAL A 226 -33.72 28.06 25.08
C VAL A 226 -32.79 28.01 26.28
N ARG A 227 -32.24 29.18 26.62
CA ARG A 227 -31.32 29.40 27.76
C ARG A 227 -30.09 28.48 27.76
N GLU A 228 -29.76 27.87 26.62
CA GLU A 228 -28.80 26.75 26.46
C GLU A 228 -29.10 25.50 27.33
N GLU A 229 -30.30 25.41 27.92
CA GLU A 229 -30.69 24.35 28.85
C GLU A 229 -31.75 23.37 28.31
N GLN A 230 -32.56 23.79 27.33
CA GLN A 230 -33.58 22.96 26.67
C GLN A 230 -33.57 23.16 25.13
N LEU A 231 -33.98 22.13 24.37
CA LEU A 231 -34.21 22.21 22.92
C LEU A 231 -35.69 22.47 22.63
N VAL A 232 -35.97 23.18 21.54
CA VAL A 232 -37.32 23.47 21.07
C VAL A 232 -37.43 23.19 19.58
N VAL A 233 -38.51 22.53 19.16
CA VAL A 233 -38.84 22.27 17.75
C VAL A 233 -40.18 22.90 17.41
N LEU A 234 -40.19 23.67 16.33
CA LEU A 234 -41.39 24.18 15.68
C LEU A 234 -41.72 23.25 14.51
N HIS A 235 -43.00 22.90 14.35
CA HIS A 235 -43.54 22.09 13.27
C HIS A 235 -44.81 22.76 12.72
N GLN A 236 -44.96 22.84 11.40
CA GLN A 236 -46.18 23.30 10.74
C GLN A 236 -46.60 22.27 9.68
N SER A 237 -47.82 21.75 9.81
CA SER A 237 -48.34 20.74 8.88
C SER A 237 -48.90 21.36 7.60
N TRP A 238 -48.70 20.65 6.49
CA TRP A 238 -49.25 20.97 5.17
C TRP A 238 -50.69 20.48 4.98
N MET A 239 -51.04 19.33 5.58
CA MET A 239 -52.33 18.65 5.35
C MET A 239 -53.49 19.23 6.16
N VAL A 240 -53.28 19.52 7.45
CA VAL A 240 -54.24 20.29 8.24
C VAL A 240 -53.96 21.78 8.00
N SER A 241 -54.98 22.64 8.06
CA SER A 241 -54.95 24.00 7.49
C SER A 241 -54.05 24.99 8.26
N GLY A 242 -52.74 24.86 8.08
CA GLY A 242 -51.72 25.76 8.65
C GLY A 242 -51.39 25.51 10.12
N GLU A 243 -51.85 24.39 10.72
CA GLU A 243 -51.61 24.09 12.14
C GLU A 243 -50.12 24.15 12.49
N LEU A 244 -49.78 25.11 13.36
CA LEU A 244 -48.44 25.33 13.87
C LEU A 244 -48.35 24.84 15.32
N GLU A 245 -47.33 24.02 15.59
CA GLU A 245 -47.05 23.46 16.91
C GLU A 245 -45.62 23.82 17.33
N ILE A 246 -45.44 24.15 18.61
CA ILE A 246 -44.13 24.36 19.22
C ILE A 246 -43.99 23.39 20.39
N TRP A 247 -42.91 22.63 20.38
CA TRP A 247 -42.61 21.55 21.32
C TRP A 247 -41.27 21.79 22.01
N ILE A 248 -41.23 21.73 23.34
CA ILE A 248 -40.02 21.91 24.17
C ILE A 248 -39.62 20.60 24.86
N THR A 249 -38.33 20.37 25.08
CA THR A 249 -37.83 19.16 25.73
C THR A 249 -37.89 19.22 27.26
N ASN A 250 -38.71 18.37 27.88
CA ASN A 250 -38.69 18.16 29.34
C ASN A 250 -37.39 17.51 29.81
N LYS A 251 -36.80 16.65 28.96
CA LYS A 251 -35.62 15.87 29.29
C LYS A 251 -34.85 15.49 28.02
N ILE A 252 -33.53 15.61 28.08
CA ILE A 252 -32.56 15.15 27.07
C ILE A 252 -31.45 14.39 27.82
N ASP A 253 -31.41 13.07 27.66
CA ASP A 253 -30.31 12.21 28.08
C ASP A 253 -29.60 11.62 26.84
N PRO A 254 -28.39 11.03 26.97
CA PRO A 254 -27.74 10.28 25.90
C PRO A 254 -28.60 9.10 25.39
N GLY A 255 -29.43 9.36 24.38
CA GLY A 255 -30.30 8.40 23.73
C GLY A 255 -31.77 8.38 24.16
N VAL A 256 -32.21 9.32 25.00
CA VAL A 256 -33.64 9.52 25.30
C VAL A 256 -33.97 11.02 25.26
N VAL A 257 -35.02 11.38 24.52
CA VAL A 257 -35.61 12.73 24.52
C VAL A 257 -37.10 12.63 24.80
N SER A 258 -37.65 13.61 25.53
CA SER A 258 -39.09 13.72 25.79
C SER A 258 -39.54 15.16 25.63
N TRP A 259 -40.73 15.34 25.05
CA TRP A 259 -41.25 16.64 24.60
C TRP A 259 -42.60 16.96 25.25
N THR A 260 -42.85 18.22 25.56
CA THR A 260 -44.20 18.77 25.81
C THR A 260 -44.56 19.84 24.79
N LYS A 261 -45.86 20.01 24.57
CA LYS A 261 -46.39 21.02 23.65
C LYS A 261 -46.46 22.37 24.39
N PHE A 262 -45.62 23.31 23.97
CA PHE A 262 -45.47 24.65 24.58
C PHE A 262 -46.63 25.58 24.21
N LEU A 263 -47.06 25.54 22.95
CA LEU A 263 -48.23 26.29 22.45
C LEU A 263 -49.21 25.35 21.76
N ARG A 264 -50.51 25.55 22.03
CA ARG A 264 -51.60 24.79 21.42
C ARG A 264 -51.82 25.27 19.98
N SER A 265 -52.34 24.38 19.12
CA SER A 265 -52.48 24.65 17.68
C SER A 265 -53.30 25.91 17.42
N ILE A 266 -52.84 26.74 16.47
CA ILE A 266 -53.52 27.96 16.03
C ILE A 266 -53.65 27.90 14.49
N SER A 267 -54.87 28.05 13.98
CA SER A 267 -55.17 27.96 12.54
C SER A 267 -55.02 29.31 11.83
N CYS A 268 -53.91 30.02 12.04
CA CYS A 268 -53.67 31.35 11.47
C CYS A 268 -52.46 31.36 10.51
N CYS A 269 -52.75 31.27 9.20
CA CYS A 269 -51.82 31.40 8.07
C CYS A 269 -50.70 30.34 7.96
N ARG A 270 -50.39 29.95 6.71
CA ARG A 270 -49.14 29.22 6.40
C ARG A 270 -47.98 30.20 6.49
N ILE A 271 -46.94 29.84 7.24
CA ILE A 271 -45.74 30.66 7.44
C ILE A 271 -44.64 30.10 6.53
N SER A 272 -43.90 30.97 5.85
CA SER A 272 -42.87 30.57 4.87
C SER A 272 -41.53 30.29 5.56
N ILE A 273 -41.48 29.18 6.31
CA ILE A 273 -40.31 28.72 7.11
C ILE A 273 -39.15 28.21 6.22
N GLN A 274 -38.75 28.98 5.19
CA GLN A 274 -37.60 28.74 4.34
C GLN A 274 -36.27 29.17 5.01
N ALA A 275 -36.33 30.09 5.98
CA ALA A 275 -35.14 30.65 6.64
C ALA A 275 -35.28 30.98 8.14
N GLY A 276 -36.44 30.71 8.77
CA GLY A 276 -36.77 31.18 10.11
C GLY A 276 -36.02 30.50 11.26
N SER A 277 -35.19 31.26 11.96
CA SER A 277 -34.91 31.04 13.39
C SER A 277 -36.11 31.53 14.22
N PHE A 278 -36.43 30.84 15.31
CA PHE A 278 -37.46 31.22 16.25
C PHE A 278 -36.96 31.10 17.69
N PHE A 279 -37.57 31.84 18.61
CA PHE A 279 -37.33 31.70 20.05
C PHE A 279 -38.65 31.79 20.82
N ILE A 280 -38.63 31.34 22.07
CA ILE A 280 -39.76 31.45 23.00
C ILE A 280 -39.33 32.21 24.27
N ASN A 281 -40.31 32.82 24.93
CA ASN A 281 -40.19 33.39 26.26
C ASN A 281 -41.13 32.60 27.18
N GLU A 282 -40.52 31.74 28.02
CA GLU A 282 -41.22 30.85 28.95
C GLU A 282 -42.02 31.62 30.01
N GLU A 283 -41.48 32.72 30.53
CA GLU A 283 -42.10 33.54 31.57
C GLU A 283 -43.38 34.24 31.09
N ASN A 284 -43.46 34.56 29.80
CA ASN A 284 -44.62 35.23 29.20
C ASN A 284 -45.48 34.30 28.32
N GLN A 285 -45.12 33.01 28.19
CA GLN A 285 -45.80 32.02 27.33
C GLN A 285 -45.99 32.49 25.87
N VAL A 286 -44.95 33.12 25.30
CA VAL A 286 -44.96 33.68 23.93
C VAL A 286 -43.84 33.09 23.09
N ALA A 287 -44.13 32.72 21.85
CA ALA A 287 -43.15 32.45 20.80
C ALA A 287 -43.02 33.63 19.84
N VAL A 288 -41.83 33.84 19.28
CA VAL A 288 -41.59 34.79 18.19
C VAL A 288 -41.01 34.04 17.00
N VAL A 289 -41.77 34.02 15.90
CA VAL A 289 -41.45 33.30 14.66
C VAL A 289 -41.23 34.32 13.54
N PHE A 290 -40.15 34.17 12.77
CA PHE A 290 -39.72 35.15 11.77
C PHE A 290 -39.93 34.62 10.35
N ASP A 291 -40.56 35.42 9.49
CA ASP A 291 -41.02 35.02 8.16
C ASP A 291 -40.72 36.06 7.05
N LEU A 292 -40.96 35.67 5.80
CA LEU A 292 -40.76 36.44 4.57
C LEU A 292 -42.00 36.35 3.65
N ASP A 293 -42.67 37.48 3.43
CA ASP A 293 -43.93 37.58 2.67
C ASP A 293 -43.88 36.96 1.24
N GLU A 294 -45.03 36.50 0.74
CA GLU A 294 -45.15 35.89 -0.60
C GLU A 294 -44.96 36.89 -1.77
N TYR A 295 -44.41 36.39 -2.89
CA TYR A 295 -43.90 37.21 -3.99
C TYR A 295 -44.99 37.69 -4.96
N LYS A 296 -45.32 38.99 -4.90
CA LYS A 296 -46.29 39.65 -5.81
C LYS A 296 -45.65 40.29 -7.03
N GLY A 297 -45.19 39.47 -7.97
CA GLY A 297 -45.12 39.78 -9.41
C GLY A 297 -44.10 40.80 -9.93
N SER A 298 -43.97 41.99 -9.33
CA SER A 298 -43.29 43.15 -9.93
C SER A 298 -42.33 43.92 -9.01
N GLU A 299 -42.26 43.59 -7.72
CA GLU A 299 -41.39 44.30 -6.77
C GLU A 299 -40.18 43.47 -6.33
N THR A 300 -39.07 44.14 -6.06
CA THR A 300 -37.73 43.52 -5.91
C THR A 300 -37.24 43.37 -4.47
N CYS A 301 -38.12 43.58 -3.48
CA CYS A 301 -37.91 43.28 -2.06
C CYS A 301 -39.05 42.38 -1.53
N ARG A 302 -38.85 41.77 -0.35
CA ARG A 302 -39.93 41.18 0.47
C ARG A 302 -39.94 41.92 1.81
N ASN A 303 -41.01 41.84 2.60
CA ASN A 303 -40.93 42.28 4.00
C ASN A 303 -40.51 41.14 4.91
N GLN A 304 -39.92 41.50 6.06
CA GLN A 304 -39.61 40.59 7.14
C GLN A 304 -40.66 40.78 8.24
N THR A 305 -41.36 39.71 8.59
CA THR A 305 -42.48 39.77 9.54
C THR A 305 -42.19 38.90 10.75
N ALA A 306 -42.18 39.50 11.94
CA ALA A 306 -42.17 38.78 13.21
C ALA A 306 -43.63 38.48 13.62
N TYR A 307 -43.99 37.22 13.67
CA TYR A 307 -45.24 36.77 14.29
C TYR A 307 -44.98 36.52 15.77
N ILE A 308 -45.55 37.39 16.61
CA ILE A 308 -45.61 37.20 18.06
C ILE A 308 -46.85 36.36 18.34
N ILE A 309 -46.64 35.19 18.93
CA ILE A 309 -47.67 34.15 19.12
C ILE A 309 -47.74 33.81 20.61
N GLY A 310 -48.88 34.10 21.24
CA GLY A 310 -49.16 33.79 22.64
C GLY A 310 -50.19 32.68 22.81
N GLN A 311 -50.66 32.49 24.05
CA GLN A 311 -51.83 31.68 24.35
C GLN A 311 -53.13 32.38 23.90
N ASP A 312 -54.26 31.65 23.96
CA ASP A 312 -55.61 32.13 23.62
C ASP A 312 -55.73 32.85 22.26
N GLU A 313 -55.16 32.24 21.23
CA GLU A 313 -55.11 32.74 19.83
C GLU A 313 -54.47 34.13 19.67
N TYR A 314 -53.70 34.62 20.65
CA TYR A 314 -53.00 35.89 20.55
C TYR A 314 -51.95 35.86 19.44
N PHE A 315 -52.29 36.44 18.30
CA PHE A 315 -51.43 36.56 17.13
C PHE A 315 -51.21 38.04 16.79
N LYS A 316 -49.95 38.47 16.76
CA LYS A 316 -49.58 39.82 16.36
C LYS A 316 -48.40 39.79 15.39
N SER A 317 -48.68 40.06 14.13
CA SER A 317 -47.67 40.37 13.12
C SER A 317 -47.05 41.75 13.39
N VAL A 318 -45.72 41.81 13.42
CA VAL A 318 -44.93 43.04 13.44
C VAL A 318 -44.03 43.03 12.22
N ASN A 319 -44.30 43.92 11.26
CA ASN A 319 -43.39 44.15 10.14
C ASN A 319 -42.12 44.81 10.69
N ILE A 320 -40.98 44.14 10.51
CA ILE A 320 -39.66 44.56 11.02
C ILE A 320 -38.91 45.43 9.99
N GLY A 321 -39.49 45.61 8.81
CA GLY A 321 -38.93 46.34 7.67
C GLY A 321 -38.79 45.46 6.42
N GLU A 322 -38.31 46.07 5.34
CA GLU A 322 -37.95 45.35 4.12
C GLU A 322 -36.85 44.32 4.40
N ALA A 323 -37.15 43.06 4.14
CA ALA A 323 -36.14 42.01 4.07
C ALA A 323 -35.25 42.25 2.84
N PRO A 324 -33.92 42.32 3.01
CA PRO A 324 -33.00 42.39 1.88
C PRO A 324 -33.22 41.16 0.98
N ASN A 325 -33.43 41.39 -0.31
CA ASN A 325 -33.86 40.34 -1.22
C ASN A 325 -32.84 39.19 -1.26
N LEU A 326 -33.22 38.04 -0.72
CA LEU A 326 -32.37 36.85 -0.60
C LEU A 326 -32.21 36.06 -1.90
N GLY A 327 -32.32 36.73 -3.06
CA GLY A 327 -31.82 36.29 -4.36
C GLY A 327 -30.30 36.24 -4.42
N ARG A 328 -29.70 35.43 -3.54
CA ARG A 328 -28.32 35.50 -3.01
C ARG A 328 -28.10 36.77 -2.16
N PRO A 329 -27.60 36.63 -0.92
CA PRO A 329 -27.79 37.62 0.15
C PRO A 329 -27.01 38.92 -0.08
N GLU A 330 -27.60 40.09 0.19
CA GLU A 330 -26.81 41.33 0.38
C GLU A 330 -27.51 42.45 1.16
N LYS A 331 -26.73 43.06 2.07
CA LYS A 331 -27.10 43.96 3.20
C LYS A 331 -27.99 43.28 4.26
N TYR A 332 -28.00 43.66 5.55
CA TYR A 332 -27.28 44.73 6.26
C TYR A 332 -26.07 44.28 7.09
N ALA A 333 -25.63 43.03 6.99
CA ALA A 333 -24.19 42.79 7.10
C ALA A 333 -23.50 43.37 5.83
N PRO A 334 -22.20 43.67 5.82
CA PRO A 334 -21.49 43.88 4.57
C PRO A 334 -21.09 42.49 4.04
N HIS A 335 -21.78 41.94 3.05
CA HIS A 335 -21.70 40.50 2.81
C HIS A 335 -20.37 40.10 2.22
N ILE A 336 -19.73 39.14 2.88
CA ILE A 336 -18.55 38.45 2.42
C ILE A 336 -19.03 37.30 1.55
N TYR A 337 -19.03 37.49 0.23
CA TYR A 337 -19.12 36.37 -0.69
C TYR A 337 -17.74 35.71 -0.75
N TRP A 338 -17.64 34.47 -0.29
CA TRP A 338 -16.49 33.62 -0.57
C TRP A 338 -16.29 33.56 -2.08
N SER A 339 -15.13 34.03 -2.57
CA SER A 339 -14.85 33.89 -4.00
C SER A 339 -14.60 32.42 -4.31
N ASN A 340 -14.94 31.97 -5.52
CA ASN A 340 -14.77 30.57 -5.93
C ASN A 340 -13.29 30.29 -6.32
N LYS A 341 -12.35 30.89 -5.59
CA LYS A 341 -10.89 30.86 -5.78
C LYS A 341 -10.23 30.07 -4.66
N ARG A 342 -9.06 29.49 -4.93
CA ARG A 342 -8.23 28.79 -3.93
C ARG A 342 -7.63 29.79 -2.94
N GLY A 343 -7.50 29.37 -1.67
CA GLY A 343 -6.76 30.12 -0.65
C GLY A 343 -5.26 29.83 -0.70
N VAL A 344 -4.44 30.75 -0.20
CA VAL A 344 -2.98 30.61 -0.07
C VAL A 344 -2.64 30.55 1.41
N SER A 345 -2.00 29.47 1.86
CA SER A 345 -1.44 29.41 3.21
C SER A 345 -0.08 30.09 3.27
N PHE A 346 0.13 30.83 4.36
CA PHE A 346 1.27 31.71 4.57
C PHE A 346 1.53 31.84 6.08
N LYS A 347 2.71 31.40 6.53
CA LYS A 347 3.12 31.41 7.95
C LYS A 347 2.09 30.70 8.85
N GLY A 348 1.62 29.53 8.41
CA GLY A 348 0.65 28.68 9.13
C GLY A 348 -0.83 29.07 9.03
N ASN A 349 -1.15 30.27 8.56
CA ASN A 349 -2.53 30.78 8.41
C ASN A 349 -2.96 30.75 6.93
N THR A 350 -4.24 30.50 6.64
CA THR A 350 -4.75 30.56 5.25
C THR A 350 -5.35 31.93 4.95
N TYR A 351 -4.90 32.53 3.85
CA TYR A 351 -5.40 33.78 3.30
C TYR A 351 -6.30 33.50 2.10
N ILE A 352 -7.53 34.00 2.13
CA ILE A 352 -8.60 33.69 1.17
C ILE A 352 -9.11 35.00 0.57
N LEU A 353 -9.23 35.02 -0.76
CA LEU A 353 -9.88 36.11 -1.49
C LEU A 353 -11.41 36.02 -1.32
N ALA A 354 -12.03 37.12 -0.91
CA ALA A 354 -13.48 37.25 -0.83
C ALA A 354 -13.93 38.58 -1.42
N GLN A 355 -15.23 38.69 -1.68
CA GLN A 355 -15.86 39.87 -2.28
C GLN A 355 -16.77 40.51 -1.22
N GLY A 356 -16.50 41.75 -0.86
CA GLY A 356 -17.43 42.59 -0.10
C GLY A 356 -18.22 43.48 -1.05
N LYS A 357 -19.41 43.94 -0.66
CA LYS A 357 -20.03 45.12 -1.30
C LYS A 357 -20.13 46.26 -0.29
N ILE A 358 -19.81 47.46 -0.76
CA ILE A 358 -19.90 48.71 0.02
C ILE A 358 -20.82 49.70 -0.72
N ARG A 359 -21.50 50.56 0.05
CA ARG A 359 -22.25 51.71 -0.50
C ARG A 359 -21.30 52.90 -0.60
N VAL A 360 -21.07 53.39 -1.83
CA VAL A 360 -20.29 54.61 -2.09
C VAL A 360 -21.08 55.45 -3.09
N ASP A 361 -21.32 56.71 -2.76
CA ASP A 361 -22.06 57.67 -3.60
C ASP A 361 -23.41 57.10 -4.09
N SER A 362 -24.20 56.59 -3.14
CA SER A 362 -25.48 55.87 -3.32
C SER A 362 -25.45 54.58 -4.14
N ARG A 363 -24.39 54.28 -4.91
CA ARG A 363 -24.22 53.03 -5.67
C ARG A 363 -23.61 51.91 -4.84
N TRP A 364 -23.79 50.66 -5.26
CA TRP A 364 -23.00 49.53 -4.76
C TRP A 364 -21.70 49.46 -5.56
N LYS A 365 -20.56 49.40 -4.88
CA LYS A 365 -19.26 49.00 -5.44
C LYS A 365 -18.87 47.67 -4.81
N ILE A 366 -18.22 46.80 -5.57
CA ILE A 366 -17.69 45.52 -5.05
C ILE A 366 -16.22 45.75 -4.68
N GLU A 367 -15.87 45.48 -3.43
CA GLU A 367 -14.50 45.51 -2.92
C GLU A 367 -13.91 44.10 -2.97
N ALA A 368 -12.66 43.98 -3.41
CA ALA A 368 -11.90 42.74 -3.26
C ALA A 368 -11.19 42.79 -1.90
N ILE A 369 -11.53 41.85 -1.01
CA ILE A 369 -10.98 41.77 0.34
C ILE A 369 -10.21 40.48 0.54
N LEU A 370 -9.14 40.57 1.32
CA LEU A 370 -8.34 39.43 1.75
C LEU A 370 -8.68 39.11 3.21
N LEU A 371 -8.96 37.84 3.49
CA LEU A 371 -9.33 37.34 4.82
C LEU A 371 -8.31 36.31 5.27
N SER A 372 -7.79 36.44 6.49
CA SER A 372 -6.97 35.40 7.13
C SER A 372 -7.83 34.51 8.04
N PHE A 373 -7.59 33.19 8.00
CA PHE A 373 -8.02 32.26 9.04
C PHE A 373 -6.80 31.86 9.88
N ASP A 374 -6.90 32.07 11.19
CA ASP A 374 -5.89 31.66 12.16
C ASP A 374 -6.24 30.28 12.75
N PHE A 375 -5.39 29.28 12.50
CA PHE A 375 -5.56 27.92 13.01
C PHE A 375 -5.17 27.75 14.48
N THR A 376 -4.55 28.76 15.10
CA THR A 376 -4.25 28.80 16.54
C THR A 376 -5.48 29.23 17.34
N THR A 377 -6.13 30.34 16.99
CA THR A 377 -7.36 30.80 17.66
C THR A 377 -8.66 30.28 17.05
N GLU A 378 -8.58 29.59 15.91
CA GLU A 378 -9.71 29.05 15.12
C GLU A 378 -10.72 30.13 14.69
N ARG A 379 -10.21 31.30 14.32
CA ARG A 379 -11.00 32.50 14.00
C ARG A 379 -10.55 33.15 12.70
N PHE A 380 -11.48 33.86 12.06
CA PHE A 380 -11.16 34.77 10.98
C PHE A 380 -10.65 36.10 11.53
N GLY A 381 -9.58 36.62 10.92
CA GLY A 381 -9.04 37.95 11.18
C GLY A 381 -9.88 39.07 10.54
N PRO A 382 -9.48 40.34 10.76
CA PRO A 382 -10.11 41.49 10.13
C PRO A 382 -9.92 41.50 8.60
N ARG A 383 -10.71 42.33 7.90
CA ARG A 383 -10.60 42.52 6.45
C ARG A 383 -9.30 43.25 6.10
N LEU A 384 -8.51 42.66 5.21
CA LEU A 384 -7.31 43.26 4.64
C LEU A 384 -7.62 43.78 3.22
N GLN A 385 -7.14 44.98 2.88
CA GLN A 385 -7.40 45.61 1.58
C GLN A 385 -6.38 45.18 0.50
N LEU A 386 -6.87 45.08 -0.74
CA LEU A 386 -6.08 44.80 -1.93
C LEU A 386 -5.75 46.10 -2.69
N PRO A 387 -4.62 46.18 -3.43
CA PRO A 387 -4.07 47.46 -3.90
C PRO A 387 -4.94 48.19 -4.94
N PHE A 388 -5.82 47.46 -5.63
CA PHE A 388 -6.78 47.99 -6.60
C PHE A 388 -8.14 48.39 -5.97
N GLY A 389 -8.44 47.96 -4.73
CA GLY A 389 -9.63 48.34 -3.98
C GLY A 389 -10.96 47.88 -4.59
N PHE A 390 -11.55 48.69 -5.47
CA PHE A 390 -12.80 48.39 -6.18
C PHE A 390 -12.51 47.83 -7.57
N TYR A 391 -13.26 46.81 -7.96
CA TYR A 391 -13.06 46.10 -9.24
C TYR A 391 -14.40 45.87 -9.96
N TYR A 392 -14.35 45.64 -11.27
CA TYR A 392 -15.54 45.31 -12.06
C TYR A 392 -15.86 43.82 -11.98
N PRO A 393 -17.14 43.37 -12.07
CA PRO A 393 -17.50 41.95 -11.98
C PRO A 393 -16.82 41.02 -13.01
N GLN A 394 -16.19 41.59 -14.04
CA GLN A 394 -15.44 40.88 -15.08
C GLN A 394 -13.92 40.88 -14.86
N ASP A 395 -13.39 41.71 -13.95
CA ASP A 395 -11.95 41.72 -13.62
C ASP A 395 -11.57 40.40 -12.96
N LEU A 396 -10.40 39.88 -13.32
CA LEU A 396 -9.90 38.61 -12.79
C LEU A 396 -8.75 38.84 -11.83
N PHE A 397 -8.73 38.07 -10.75
CA PHE A 397 -7.63 38.11 -9.79
C PHE A 397 -7.29 36.71 -9.26
N SER A 398 -6.03 36.54 -8.88
CA SER A 398 -5.46 35.33 -8.29
C SER A 398 -4.44 35.70 -7.22
N LEU A 399 -4.28 34.84 -6.21
CA LEU A 399 -3.36 35.04 -5.09
C LEU A 399 -2.28 33.95 -5.13
N SER A 400 -1.04 34.34 -4.82
CA SER A 400 0.11 33.46 -4.69
C SER A 400 1.01 33.93 -3.54
N CYS A 401 2.09 33.22 -3.26
CA CYS A 401 3.15 33.63 -2.34
C CYS A 401 4.51 33.59 -3.04
N VAL A 402 5.52 34.26 -2.48
CA VAL A 402 6.91 34.22 -2.95
C VAL A 402 7.83 33.92 -1.78
N ARG A 403 8.68 32.90 -1.96
CA ARG A 403 9.68 32.41 -0.98
C ARG A 403 9.10 32.06 0.41
N GLU A 404 7.78 31.87 0.50
CA GLU A 404 6.99 31.80 1.75
C GLU A 404 7.13 33.05 2.67
N GLU A 405 7.72 34.15 2.18
CA GLU A 405 7.99 35.38 2.95
C GLU A 405 7.02 36.53 2.64
N GLN A 406 6.49 36.60 1.41
CA GLN A 406 5.56 37.63 0.91
C GLN A 406 4.35 37.02 0.19
N LEU A 407 3.22 37.72 0.17
CA LEU A 407 2.08 37.43 -0.70
C LEU A 407 2.17 38.23 -2.00
N VAL A 408 1.61 37.69 -3.07
CA VAL A 408 1.52 38.34 -4.38
C VAL A 408 0.10 38.20 -4.91
N VAL A 409 -0.50 39.29 -5.38
CA VAL A 409 -1.78 39.30 -6.08
C VAL A 409 -1.59 39.70 -7.54
N LEU A 410 -2.18 38.93 -8.43
CA LEU A 410 -2.31 39.25 -9.85
C LEU A 410 -3.73 39.76 -10.07
N HIS A 411 -3.87 40.88 -10.77
CA HIS A 411 -5.14 41.48 -11.22
C HIS A 411 -5.08 41.69 -12.73
N GLN A 412 -6.17 41.39 -13.42
CA GLN A 412 -6.36 41.70 -14.84
C GLN A 412 -7.63 42.53 -15.02
N SER A 413 -7.47 43.71 -15.62
CA SER A 413 -8.53 44.69 -15.88
C SER A 413 -9.36 44.29 -17.10
N TRP A 414 -10.69 44.26 -16.94
CA TRP A 414 -11.59 44.05 -18.08
C TRP A 414 -11.75 45.29 -18.95
N MET A 415 -11.65 46.50 -18.36
CA MET A 415 -11.89 47.76 -19.08
C MET A 415 -10.70 48.24 -19.90
N VAL A 416 -9.47 47.98 -19.46
CA VAL A 416 -8.24 48.46 -20.13
C VAL A 416 -7.60 47.31 -20.88
N SER A 417 -8.11 46.97 -22.06
CA SER A 417 -7.50 46.05 -23.06
C SER A 417 -6.92 44.71 -22.58
N GLY A 418 -7.28 44.19 -21.40
CA GLY A 418 -6.66 42.99 -20.82
C GLY A 418 -5.39 43.25 -20.00
N GLU A 419 -5.11 44.51 -19.64
CA GLU A 419 -4.00 44.95 -18.80
C GLU A 419 -3.86 44.08 -17.54
N LEU A 420 -2.65 43.55 -17.34
CA LEU A 420 -2.30 42.61 -16.28
C LEU A 420 -1.29 43.26 -15.34
N GLU A 421 -1.65 43.36 -14.07
CA GLU A 421 -0.82 43.90 -12.99
C GLU A 421 -0.51 42.83 -11.95
N ILE A 422 0.74 42.80 -11.49
CA ILE A 422 1.19 41.94 -10.40
C ILE A 422 1.73 42.81 -9.28
N TRP A 423 1.25 42.56 -8.06
CA TRP A 423 1.56 43.33 -6.86
C TRP A 423 2.06 42.42 -5.74
N ILE A 424 3.19 42.77 -5.12
CA ILE A 424 3.83 42.02 -4.02
C ILE A 424 3.71 42.77 -2.69
N THR A 425 3.62 42.06 -1.57
CA THR A 425 3.50 42.70 -0.24
C THR A 425 4.84 43.19 0.30
N ASN A 426 4.90 44.46 0.70
CA ASN A 426 6.03 45.00 1.49
C ASN A 426 5.96 44.55 2.95
N LYS A 427 4.73 44.47 3.50
CA LYS A 427 4.47 44.15 4.91
C LYS A 427 3.09 43.50 5.07
N ILE A 428 3.03 42.46 5.92
CA ILE A 428 1.80 41.78 6.36
C ILE A 428 1.88 41.59 7.87
N ASP A 429 0.99 42.25 8.62
CA ASP A 429 0.74 42.07 10.05
C ASP A 429 -0.72 41.60 10.28
N PRO A 430 -1.07 41.07 11.48
CA PRO A 430 -2.46 40.79 11.85
C PRO A 430 -3.35 42.05 11.87
N GLY A 431 -3.90 42.41 10.71
CA GLY A 431 -4.77 43.58 10.52
C GLY A 431 -4.26 44.66 9.57
N VAL A 432 -3.03 44.56 9.05
CA VAL A 432 -2.47 45.53 8.09
C VAL A 432 -1.70 44.82 6.99
N VAL A 433 -1.95 45.20 5.74
CA VAL A 433 -1.18 44.77 4.56
C VAL A 433 -0.79 45.99 3.72
N SER A 434 0.36 45.94 3.06
CA SER A 434 0.84 46.98 2.15
C SER A 434 1.52 46.35 0.93
N TRP A 435 1.40 46.98 -0.23
CA TRP A 435 1.72 46.39 -1.53
C TRP A 435 2.59 47.33 -2.38
N THR A 436 3.47 46.76 -3.21
CA THR A 436 4.15 47.44 -4.32
C THR A 436 3.84 46.75 -5.64
N LYS A 437 3.89 47.50 -6.74
CA LYS A 437 3.70 46.96 -8.10
C LYS A 437 5.00 46.30 -8.55
N PHE A 438 4.95 45.03 -8.91
CA PHE A 438 6.07 44.23 -9.39
C PHE A 438 6.17 44.28 -10.92
N LEU A 439 5.06 44.02 -11.62
CA LEU A 439 5.01 43.97 -13.08
C LEU A 439 3.69 44.53 -13.60
N ARG A 440 3.74 45.15 -14.79
CA ARG A 440 2.58 45.66 -15.54
C ARG A 440 2.79 45.32 -17.02
N SER A 441 1.82 44.65 -17.63
CA SER A 441 1.82 44.34 -19.08
C SER A 441 0.50 44.75 -19.71
N ILE A 442 0.57 45.36 -20.91
CA ILE A 442 -0.55 46.05 -21.56
C ILE A 442 -1.10 45.25 -22.76
N SER A 443 -0.27 44.39 -23.36
CA SER A 443 -0.53 43.71 -24.65
C SER A 443 -0.79 42.20 -24.55
N CYS A 444 -0.89 41.63 -23.34
CA CYS A 444 -1.17 40.20 -23.19
C CYS A 444 -2.58 39.83 -23.68
N CYS A 445 -2.68 38.76 -24.49
CA CYS A 445 -3.95 38.13 -24.83
C CYS A 445 -4.74 37.76 -23.56
N ARG A 446 -6.08 37.72 -23.65
CA ARG A 446 -6.98 37.49 -22.50
C ARG A 446 -6.80 36.09 -21.88
N ILE A 447 -5.89 35.97 -20.91
CA ILE A 447 -5.71 34.77 -20.09
C ILE A 447 -7.03 34.48 -19.34
N SER A 448 -7.44 33.22 -19.29
CA SER A 448 -8.73 32.79 -18.71
C SER A 448 -8.62 32.55 -17.19
N ILE A 449 -8.09 33.54 -16.45
CA ILE A 449 -7.64 33.51 -15.02
C ILE A 449 -8.78 33.24 -14.00
N GLN A 450 -9.84 32.55 -14.38
CA GLN A 450 -10.88 32.04 -13.48
C GLN A 450 -10.30 31.17 -12.35
N ALA A 451 -9.24 30.34 -12.56
CA ALA A 451 -8.52 29.70 -11.45
C ALA A 451 -7.03 29.35 -11.71
N GLY A 452 -6.35 30.09 -12.58
CA GLY A 452 -4.92 29.92 -12.85
C GLY A 452 -4.02 30.23 -11.64
N SER A 453 -2.95 29.47 -11.49
CA SER A 453 -1.89 29.72 -10.49
C SER A 453 -0.71 30.46 -11.14
N PHE A 454 0.10 31.18 -10.37
CA PHE A 454 1.24 31.92 -10.92
C PHE A 454 2.38 32.04 -9.92
N PHE A 455 3.59 32.25 -10.41
CA PHE A 455 4.74 32.68 -9.61
C PHE A 455 5.50 33.80 -10.31
N ILE A 456 6.44 34.42 -9.60
CA ILE A 456 7.36 35.42 -10.15
C ILE A 456 8.80 35.05 -9.82
N ASN A 457 9.73 35.44 -10.70
CA ASN A 457 11.16 35.46 -10.47
C ASN A 457 11.61 36.92 -10.34
N GLU A 458 11.96 37.34 -9.14
CA GLU A 458 12.43 38.71 -8.87
C GLU A 458 13.77 39.04 -9.54
N GLU A 459 14.68 38.06 -9.66
CA GLU A 459 16.02 38.29 -10.24
C GLU A 459 15.94 38.57 -11.74
N ASN A 460 14.97 37.96 -12.44
CA ASN A 460 14.74 38.15 -13.89
C ASN A 460 13.59 39.10 -14.24
N GLN A 461 12.85 39.62 -13.24
CA GLN A 461 11.65 40.43 -13.46
C GLN A 461 10.60 39.77 -14.38
N VAL A 462 10.42 38.45 -14.23
CA VAL A 462 9.49 37.63 -15.04
C VAL A 462 8.42 37.01 -14.15
N ALA A 463 7.18 37.02 -14.62
CA ALA A 463 6.06 36.24 -14.08
C ALA A 463 5.77 35.03 -14.97
N VAL A 464 5.35 33.91 -14.36
CA VAL A 464 4.84 32.74 -15.10
C VAL A 464 3.44 32.41 -14.57
N VAL A 465 2.45 32.53 -15.46
CA VAL A 465 1.02 32.35 -15.19
C VAL A 465 0.53 31.07 -15.86
N PHE A 466 -0.05 30.16 -15.09
CA PHE A 466 -0.48 28.84 -15.54
C PHE A 466 -2.01 28.77 -15.60
N ASP A 467 -2.55 28.50 -16.79
CA ASP A 467 -4.00 28.47 -17.03
C ASP A 467 -4.35 27.52 -18.20
N LEU A 468 -5.55 27.62 -18.77
CA LEU A 468 -6.02 26.80 -19.90
C LEU A 468 -6.11 27.62 -21.18
N ASP A 469 -5.77 27.00 -22.31
CA ASP A 469 -5.87 27.56 -23.66
C ASP A 469 -7.29 28.03 -24.01
N GLU A 470 -7.43 28.95 -24.98
CA GLU A 470 -8.71 29.55 -25.31
C GLU A 470 -9.71 28.51 -25.84
N TYR A 471 -10.97 28.57 -25.36
CA TYR A 471 -11.97 27.54 -25.63
C TYR A 471 -12.45 27.58 -27.09
N LYS A 472 -11.93 26.68 -27.91
CA LYS A 472 -12.41 26.41 -29.27
C LYS A 472 -13.66 25.54 -29.18
N GLY A 473 -14.81 26.05 -29.60
CA GLY A 473 -16.12 25.38 -29.48
C GLY A 473 -16.31 24.07 -30.27
N SER A 474 -15.27 23.54 -30.90
CA SER A 474 -15.21 22.26 -31.62
C SER A 474 -14.43 21.17 -30.88
N GLU A 475 -13.69 21.50 -29.82
CA GLU A 475 -12.77 20.59 -29.14
C GLU A 475 -13.35 20.12 -27.78
N THR A 476 -13.20 18.84 -27.46
CA THR A 476 -13.68 18.22 -26.21
C THR A 476 -12.63 18.23 -25.09
N CYS A 477 -11.36 18.41 -25.43
CA CYS A 477 -10.23 18.66 -24.53
C CYS A 477 -9.87 20.17 -24.51
N ARG A 478 -9.02 20.54 -23.54
CA ARG A 478 -8.32 21.84 -23.46
C ARG A 478 -6.88 21.56 -23.03
N ASN A 479 -5.95 22.46 -23.34
CA ASN A 479 -4.54 22.34 -22.97
C ASN A 479 -4.18 23.24 -21.79
N GLN A 480 -3.33 22.74 -20.91
CA GLN A 480 -2.69 23.52 -19.85
C GLN A 480 -1.53 24.32 -20.47
N THR A 481 -1.48 25.63 -20.23
CA THR A 481 -0.52 26.54 -20.85
C THR A 481 0.18 27.40 -19.79
N ALA A 482 1.50 27.54 -19.91
CA ALA A 482 2.30 28.47 -19.14
C ALA A 482 2.54 29.74 -19.98
N TYR A 483 2.05 30.88 -19.48
CA TYR A 483 2.27 32.20 -20.05
C TYR A 483 3.40 32.90 -19.28
N ILE A 484 4.51 33.12 -19.96
CA ILE A 484 5.71 33.77 -19.43
C ILE A 484 5.63 35.24 -19.82
N ILE A 485 5.64 36.13 -18.83
CA ILE A 485 5.44 37.57 -18.98
C ILE A 485 6.65 38.28 -18.36
N GLY A 486 7.43 38.99 -19.17
CA GLY A 486 8.59 39.78 -18.73
C GLY A 486 8.33 41.28 -18.72
N GLN A 487 9.41 42.05 -18.57
CA GLN A 487 9.43 43.47 -18.92
C GLN A 487 9.42 43.65 -20.45
N ASP A 488 9.27 44.90 -20.92
CA ASP A 488 9.29 45.29 -22.33
C ASP A 488 8.37 44.47 -23.26
N GLU A 489 7.17 44.16 -22.75
CA GLU A 489 6.12 43.37 -23.41
C GLU A 489 6.52 41.93 -23.80
N TYR A 490 7.60 41.37 -23.23
CA TYR A 490 7.98 39.97 -23.48
C TYR A 490 6.85 39.01 -23.07
N PHE A 491 6.34 38.25 -24.04
CA PHE A 491 5.29 37.25 -23.86
C PHE A 491 5.62 35.96 -24.63
N LYS A 492 5.75 34.84 -23.91
CA LYS A 492 5.92 33.50 -24.51
C LYS A 492 4.94 32.51 -23.87
N SER A 493 4.17 31.80 -24.70
CA SER A 493 3.25 30.74 -24.25
C SER A 493 3.83 29.35 -24.53
N VAL A 494 3.82 28.46 -23.53
CA VAL A 494 4.29 27.08 -23.63
C VAL A 494 3.14 26.13 -23.28
N ASN A 495 2.75 25.26 -24.22
CA ASN A 495 1.78 24.19 -23.97
C ASN A 495 2.43 23.09 -23.11
N ILE A 496 1.73 22.64 -22.06
CA ILE A 496 2.18 21.68 -21.05
C ILE A 496 1.52 20.30 -21.26
N GLY A 497 0.48 20.20 -22.09
CA GLY A 497 -0.32 19.01 -22.36
C GLY A 497 -1.80 19.17 -21.98
N GLU A 498 -2.59 18.12 -22.18
CA GLU A 498 -4.04 18.18 -21.98
C GLU A 498 -4.47 18.38 -20.52
N ALA A 499 -5.64 18.98 -20.34
CA ALA A 499 -6.30 19.21 -19.06
C ALA A 499 -7.43 18.18 -18.87
N PRO A 500 -7.39 17.32 -17.83
CA PRO A 500 -8.44 16.34 -17.63
C PRO A 500 -9.76 17.00 -17.20
N ASN A 501 -10.87 16.55 -17.80
CA ASN A 501 -12.23 16.99 -17.48
C ASN A 501 -12.79 16.21 -16.27
N LEU A 502 -13.18 16.94 -15.23
CA LEU A 502 -13.83 16.47 -13.99
C LEU A 502 -15.37 16.38 -14.11
N GLY A 503 -15.95 16.85 -15.20
CA GLY A 503 -17.40 16.81 -15.44
C GLY A 503 -17.93 15.39 -15.61
N ARG A 504 -19.13 15.11 -15.09
CA ARG A 504 -19.82 13.83 -15.34
C ARG A 504 -20.25 13.72 -16.82
N PRO A 505 -20.31 12.51 -17.40
CA PRO A 505 -20.79 12.26 -18.75
C PRO A 505 -22.34 12.32 -18.85
N GLU A 506 -22.94 13.36 -18.29
CA GLU A 506 -24.37 13.67 -18.41
C GLU A 506 -24.55 14.82 -19.41
N LYS A 507 -25.54 14.70 -20.32
CA LYS A 507 -25.64 15.45 -21.59
C LYS A 507 -25.82 16.99 -21.47
N TYR A 508 -25.87 17.52 -20.24
CA TYR A 508 -26.05 18.94 -19.92
C TYR A 508 -25.16 19.40 -18.74
N ALA A 509 -24.20 18.59 -18.29
CA ALA A 509 -23.25 18.99 -17.24
C ALA A 509 -22.17 19.94 -17.81
N PRO A 510 -21.79 21.02 -17.10
CA PRO A 510 -20.69 21.87 -17.55
C PRO A 510 -19.35 21.11 -17.47
N HIS A 511 -18.50 21.30 -18.47
CA HIS A 511 -17.13 20.76 -18.45
C HIS A 511 -16.31 21.49 -17.38
N ILE A 512 -15.71 20.74 -16.45
CA ILE A 512 -14.91 21.28 -15.34
C ILE A 512 -13.48 20.77 -15.51
N TYR A 513 -12.63 21.52 -16.19
CA TYR A 513 -11.24 21.10 -16.42
C TYR A 513 -10.37 21.36 -15.18
N CYS A 514 -9.50 20.40 -14.84
CA CYS A 514 -8.38 20.63 -13.93
C CYS A 514 -7.53 21.79 -14.45
N ARG A 515 -7.23 22.76 -13.58
CA ARG A 515 -6.28 23.84 -13.89
C ARG A 515 -4.92 23.56 -13.24
N PRO A 516 -3.82 23.89 -13.93
CA PRO A 516 -2.48 23.71 -13.38
C PRO A 516 -2.32 24.41 -12.03
N LEU A 517 -1.66 23.72 -11.11
CA LEU A 517 -1.09 24.30 -9.89
C LEU A 517 0.43 24.37 -10.07
N VAL A 518 1.04 25.45 -9.62
CA VAL A 518 2.49 25.53 -9.42
C VAL A 518 2.75 26.14 -8.04
N CYS A 519 3.52 25.43 -7.23
CA CYS A 519 4.05 25.94 -5.97
C CYS A 519 5.25 26.85 -6.31
N SER A 520 5.19 28.13 -5.97
CA SER A 520 6.20 29.13 -6.35
C SER A 520 7.59 28.87 -5.74
N SER A 521 7.63 28.28 -4.54
CA SER A 521 8.85 27.81 -3.89
C SER A 521 8.51 26.67 -2.93
N TYR A 522 8.85 25.42 -3.27
CA TYR A 522 8.71 24.31 -2.33
C TYR A 522 9.78 24.40 -1.22
N VAL A 523 9.38 24.76 0.00
CA VAL A 523 10.28 24.83 1.16
C VAL A 523 10.20 23.53 1.99
N PRO A 524 11.34 22.87 2.29
CA PRO A 524 11.43 21.70 3.19
C PRO A 524 10.74 21.82 4.56
N SER A 525 9.56 21.17 4.72
CA SER A 525 8.81 21.19 5.98
C SER A 525 9.33 20.20 7.03
N LEU A 526 9.70 20.71 8.20
CA LEU A 526 10.05 19.91 9.39
C LEU A 526 8.83 19.51 10.26
N VAL A 527 7.60 19.79 9.81
CA VAL A 527 6.37 19.39 10.52
C VAL A 527 6.22 17.87 10.44
N LYS A 528 6.36 17.20 11.59
CA LYS A 528 6.13 15.75 11.71
C LYS A 528 4.63 15.46 11.79
N THR A 529 4.12 14.63 10.90
CA THR A 529 2.79 14.06 11.09
C THR A 529 2.83 12.97 12.17
N LYS A 530 1.77 12.85 13.01
CA LYS A 530 1.66 11.72 13.96
C LYS A 530 1.50 10.43 13.16
N GLN A 531 2.43 9.49 13.31
CA GLN A 531 2.42 8.23 12.56
C GLN A 531 1.24 7.34 12.99
N ASN A 532 0.27 7.18 12.10
CA ASN A 532 -0.49 5.94 11.99
C ASN A 532 0.15 5.12 10.86
N THR A 533 0.61 3.91 11.18
CA THR A 533 1.45 3.11 10.29
C THR A 533 0.66 2.43 9.16
N LYS A 534 0.38 3.17 8.07
CA LYS A 534 0.10 2.61 6.73
C LYS A 534 0.32 3.67 5.62
N MET A 535 1.59 4.04 5.38
CA MET A 535 2.17 4.49 4.10
C MET A 535 3.60 5.02 4.33
N ALA A 536 4.57 4.10 4.49
CA ALA A 536 6.00 4.40 4.43
C ALA A 536 6.80 3.09 4.30
N ILE A 537 7.13 2.71 3.07
CA ILE A 537 8.29 1.91 2.59
C ILE A 537 8.08 1.78 1.06
N SER A 538 8.58 2.76 0.28
CA SER A 538 8.79 2.62 -1.17
C SER A 538 9.64 3.76 -1.77
N GLU A 539 10.73 4.16 -1.11
CA GLU A 539 11.72 5.05 -1.75
C GLU A 539 13.17 4.58 -1.51
N ALA A 540 13.35 3.26 -1.65
CA ALA A 540 14.65 2.59 -1.59
C ALA A 540 14.80 1.44 -2.62
N SER A 541 14.09 1.47 -3.76
CA SER A 541 14.55 0.93 -5.07
C SER A 541 13.45 0.87 -6.14
N LYS A 542 13.27 1.93 -6.96
CA LYS A 542 12.55 1.78 -8.24
C LYS A 542 12.99 2.75 -9.37
N SER A 543 14.27 2.72 -9.69
CA SER A 543 14.77 2.98 -11.06
C SER A 543 14.93 1.66 -11.83
N SER A 544 13.88 0.84 -11.86
CA SER A 544 13.85 -0.48 -12.52
C SER A 544 12.42 -0.97 -12.70
N HIS A 545 12.08 -1.48 -13.90
CA HIS A 545 10.75 -2.02 -14.21
C HIS A 545 10.48 -3.33 -13.46
N GLU A 546 9.26 -3.49 -12.94
CA GLU A 546 8.85 -4.69 -12.21
C GLU A 546 7.31 -4.80 -12.22
N LEU A 547 6.79 -5.94 -12.69
CA LEU A 547 5.36 -6.21 -12.86
C LEU A 547 4.67 -6.61 -11.54
N PRO A 548 3.33 -6.64 -11.48
CA PRO A 548 2.60 -7.05 -10.28
C PRO A 548 2.85 -8.50 -9.86
N VAL A 549 3.03 -8.70 -8.55
CA VAL A 549 2.97 -10.01 -7.89
C VAL A 549 1.57 -10.18 -7.29
N THR A 550 0.98 -11.34 -7.52
CA THR A 550 -0.38 -11.66 -7.06
C THR A 550 -0.36 -12.03 -5.59
N THR A 551 -1.05 -11.27 -4.73
CA THR A 551 -1.33 -11.66 -3.34
C THR A 551 -2.62 -10.99 -2.89
N ALA A 552 -3.61 -11.77 -2.46
CA ALA A 552 -4.90 -11.23 -2.02
C ALA A 552 -4.85 -10.78 -0.55
N GLU A 553 -4.97 -9.47 -0.27
CA GLU A 553 -5.09 -8.96 1.11
C GLU A 553 -6.42 -9.43 1.73
N SER A 554 -6.41 -10.60 2.40
CA SER A 554 -7.54 -11.02 3.24
C SER A 554 -7.66 -10.10 4.47
N SER A 555 -8.80 -9.44 4.63
CA SER A 555 -9.00 -8.36 5.58
C SER A 555 -9.24 -8.87 7.02
N GLY A 556 -8.19 -8.85 7.85
CA GLY A 556 -8.29 -9.17 9.27
C GLY A 556 -7.10 -8.68 10.09
N LYS A 557 -7.36 -8.23 11.33
CA LYS A 557 -6.33 -7.87 12.29
C LYS A 557 -5.59 -9.13 12.77
N LYS A 558 -4.57 -9.57 12.03
CA LYS A 558 -3.63 -10.62 12.49
C LYS A 558 -2.49 -9.99 13.30
N ALA A 559 -2.02 -10.72 14.30
CA ALA A 559 -0.74 -10.42 14.95
C ALA A 559 0.40 -10.58 13.93
N THR A 560 1.48 -9.83 14.09
CA THR A 560 2.67 -9.94 13.25
C THR A 560 3.34 -11.29 13.43
N ALA A 561 3.10 -12.20 12.49
CA ALA A 561 3.81 -13.47 12.41
C ALA A 561 5.33 -13.20 12.31
N LYS A 562 6.13 -13.90 13.11
CA LYS A 562 7.59 -13.79 13.06
C LYS A 562 8.08 -14.41 11.75
N LYS A 563 8.68 -13.60 10.88
CA LYS A 563 9.31 -14.07 9.63
C LYS A 563 10.58 -14.88 9.90
N LEU A 564 10.95 -15.73 8.95
CA LEU A 564 12.22 -16.48 8.99
C LEU A 564 13.41 -15.54 8.76
N THR A 565 14.32 -15.51 9.74
CA THR A 565 15.62 -14.81 9.64
C THR A 565 16.73 -15.74 9.08
N LEU A 566 17.87 -15.16 8.71
CA LEU A 566 18.98 -15.84 8.02
C LEU A 566 19.41 -17.19 8.62
N ILE A 567 19.65 -17.26 9.94
CA ILE A 567 20.20 -18.48 10.57
C ILE A 567 19.17 -19.63 10.57
N PRO A 568 17.92 -19.45 11.02
CA PRO A 568 16.84 -20.40 10.78
C PRO A 568 16.69 -20.83 9.32
N LEU A 569 16.82 -19.91 8.35
CA LEU A 569 16.69 -20.24 6.93
C LEU A 569 17.85 -21.12 6.43
N VAL A 570 19.09 -20.87 6.85
CA VAL A 570 20.25 -21.73 6.52
C VAL A 570 20.04 -23.16 7.01
N PHE A 571 19.55 -23.35 8.24
CA PHE A 571 19.30 -24.68 8.79
C PHE A 571 18.05 -25.35 8.20
N LEU A 572 17.05 -24.60 7.75
CA LEU A 572 15.94 -25.16 6.96
C LEU A 572 16.42 -25.63 5.59
N ILE A 573 17.16 -24.81 4.83
CA ILE A 573 17.73 -25.22 3.52
C ILE A 573 18.61 -26.46 3.68
N TYR A 574 19.43 -26.49 4.74
CA TYR A 574 20.21 -27.66 5.08
C TYR A 574 19.33 -28.91 5.21
N PHE A 575 18.26 -28.88 6.03
CA PHE A 575 17.36 -30.01 6.22
C PHE A 575 16.34 -30.26 5.09
N GLU A 576 16.16 -29.36 4.12
CA GLU A 576 15.49 -29.71 2.85
C GLU A 576 16.33 -30.71 2.06
N VAL A 577 17.67 -30.61 2.15
CA VAL A 577 18.62 -31.33 1.29
C VAL A 577 19.27 -32.53 2.00
N ALA A 578 19.71 -32.35 3.24
CA ALA A 578 20.67 -33.21 3.92
C ALA A 578 20.44 -33.24 5.44
N GLY A 579 20.50 -34.44 6.02
CA GLY A 579 20.39 -34.62 7.48
C GLY A 579 21.73 -34.57 8.23
N GLY A 580 22.84 -34.62 7.50
CA GLY A 580 24.17 -34.98 7.98
C GLY A 580 24.83 -36.00 7.06
N PRO A 581 25.98 -36.59 7.45
CA PRO A 581 26.65 -37.65 6.70
C PRO A 581 25.79 -38.91 6.48
N PHE A 582 24.73 -39.09 7.29
CA PHE A 582 23.81 -40.21 7.21
C PHE A 582 23.29 -40.41 5.78
N GLY A 583 23.57 -41.58 5.19
CA GLY A 583 23.18 -41.89 3.82
C GLY A 583 24.27 -41.64 2.77
N GLU A 584 25.47 -41.16 3.14
CA GLU A 584 26.62 -41.18 2.22
C GLU A 584 27.26 -42.58 2.12
N GLU A 585 27.03 -43.45 3.11
CA GLU A 585 27.69 -44.76 3.19
C GLU A 585 27.46 -45.66 1.96
N PRO A 586 26.23 -45.77 1.39
CA PRO A 586 25.98 -46.58 0.20
C PRO A 586 26.78 -46.14 -1.04
N ALA A 587 27.24 -44.88 -1.13
CA ALA A 587 28.12 -44.45 -2.22
C ALA A 587 29.50 -45.12 -2.12
N VAL A 588 30.01 -45.32 -0.90
CA VAL A 588 31.26 -46.06 -0.63
C VAL A 588 31.06 -47.56 -0.84
N GLN A 589 29.88 -48.09 -0.49
CA GLN A 589 29.48 -49.48 -0.76
C GLN A 589 29.48 -49.77 -2.27
N ALA A 590 28.89 -48.86 -3.05
CA ALA A 590 28.64 -48.99 -4.48
C ALA A 590 29.88 -48.79 -5.35
N ALA A 591 30.73 -47.80 -5.02
CA ALA A 591 31.82 -47.35 -5.89
C ALA A 591 33.22 -47.34 -5.23
N GLY A 592 33.28 -47.35 -3.90
CA GLY A 592 34.53 -47.33 -3.13
C GLY A 592 34.98 -45.91 -2.70
N PRO A 593 35.91 -45.81 -1.73
CA PRO A 593 36.27 -44.54 -1.10
C PRO A 593 36.67 -43.42 -2.05
N LEU A 594 37.49 -43.71 -3.06
CA LEU A 594 37.95 -42.68 -4.01
C LEU A 594 36.80 -42.08 -4.80
N LEU A 595 35.88 -42.93 -5.29
CA LEU A 595 34.74 -42.46 -6.08
C LEU A 595 33.73 -41.73 -5.20
N ALA A 596 33.42 -42.22 -4.00
CA ALA A 596 32.55 -41.50 -3.06
C ALA A 596 33.09 -40.09 -2.73
N ILE A 597 34.37 -39.96 -2.39
CA ILE A 597 35.02 -38.66 -2.12
C ILE A 597 34.94 -37.74 -3.35
N LEU A 598 35.28 -38.24 -4.54
CA LEU A 598 35.18 -37.46 -5.78
C LEU A 598 33.72 -37.09 -6.13
N GLY A 599 32.76 -37.96 -5.79
CA GLY A 599 31.33 -37.72 -5.90
C GLY A 599 30.90 -36.51 -5.08
N PHE A 600 31.04 -36.57 -3.75
CA PHE A 600 30.67 -35.46 -2.86
C PHE A 600 31.52 -34.20 -3.06
N LEU A 601 32.70 -34.29 -3.65
CA LEU A 601 33.54 -33.12 -3.99
C LEU A 601 33.14 -32.45 -5.32
N ILE A 602 32.80 -33.22 -6.37
CA ILE A 602 32.59 -32.69 -7.72
C ILE A 602 31.10 -32.53 -8.04
N PHE A 603 30.23 -33.44 -7.58
CA PHE A 603 28.81 -33.42 -7.89
C PHE A 603 28.08 -32.13 -7.44
N PRO A 604 28.40 -31.48 -6.31
CA PRO A 604 27.80 -30.18 -5.96
C PRO A 604 28.05 -29.07 -6.99
N PHE A 605 29.16 -29.10 -7.75
CA PHE A 605 29.41 -28.16 -8.85
C PHE A 605 28.63 -28.51 -10.13
N ILE A 606 28.26 -29.77 -10.30
CA ILE A 606 27.47 -30.28 -11.43
C ILE A 606 25.97 -30.09 -11.19
N TRP A 607 25.51 -30.20 -9.93
CA TRP A 607 24.11 -30.23 -9.54
C TRP A 607 23.71 -29.06 -8.61
N SER A 608 24.14 -29.11 -7.36
CA SER A 608 23.64 -28.26 -6.26
C SER A 608 23.87 -26.77 -6.48
N ILE A 609 25.03 -26.38 -7.03
CA ILE A 609 25.36 -24.98 -7.32
C ILE A 609 24.49 -24.43 -8.47
N PRO A 610 24.40 -25.07 -9.66
CA PRO A 610 23.42 -24.70 -10.68
C PRO A 610 21.99 -24.55 -10.17
N GLU A 611 21.52 -25.50 -9.35
CA GLU A 611 20.17 -25.50 -8.77
C GLU A 611 19.97 -24.31 -7.81
N ALA A 612 20.79 -24.21 -6.76
CA ALA A 612 20.71 -23.12 -5.78
C ALA A 612 20.87 -21.72 -6.40
N LEU A 613 21.64 -21.57 -7.47
CA LEU A 613 21.76 -20.32 -8.24
C LEU A 613 20.45 -19.93 -8.95
N ILE A 614 19.73 -20.91 -9.50
CA ILE A 614 18.42 -20.72 -10.13
C ILE A 614 17.37 -20.40 -9.06
N THR A 615 17.33 -21.17 -7.97
CA THR A 615 16.47 -20.93 -6.81
C THR A 615 16.67 -19.52 -6.24
N ALA A 616 17.92 -19.06 -6.08
CA ALA A 616 18.23 -17.73 -5.57
C ALA A 616 17.73 -16.60 -6.50
N GLU A 617 17.87 -16.75 -7.82
CA GLU A 617 17.38 -15.73 -8.75
C GLU A 617 15.84 -15.72 -8.83
N LEU A 618 15.20 -16.88 -8.91
CA LEU A 618 13.75 -16.93 -9.10
C LEU A 618 12.98 -16.67 -7.78
N SER A 619 13.47 -17.10 -6.61
CA SER A 619 12.86 -16.77 -5.31
C SER A 619 12.94 -15.27 -4.99
N THR A 620 13.99 -14.58 -5.48
CA THR A 620 14.12 -13.12 -5.27
C THR A 620 13.39 -12.28 -6.31
N ALA A 621 13.13 -12.81 -7.51
CA ALA A 621 12.32 -12.17 -8.54
C ALA A 621 10.80 -12.44 -8.38
N PHE A 622 10.42 -13.59 -7.81
CA PHE A 622 9.04 -13.99 -7.55
C PHE A 622 8.87 -14.47 -6.08
N PRO A 623 9.02 -13.57 -5.08
CA PRO A 623 8.87 -13.93 -3.67
C PRO A 623 7.39 -14.14 -3.31
N GLY A 624 6.97 -15.40 -3.24
CA GLY A 624 5.63 -15.81 -2.84
C GLY A 624 5.60 -17.28 -2.42
N ASN A 625 4.57 -17.69 -1.68
CA ASN A 625 4.47 -19.07 -1.23
C ASN A 625 4.11 -19.99 -2.41
N GLY A 626 4.71 -21.18 -2.45
CA GLY A 626 4.63 -22.10 -3.60
C GLY A 626 5.76 -22.01 -4.63
N GLY A 627 6.67 -21.04 -4.54
CA GLY A 627 8.01 -21.12 -5.15
C GLY A 627 8.04 -21.49 -6.65
N PHE A 628 8.68 -22.61 -6.98
CA PHE A 628 8.79 -23.17 -8.34
C PHE A 628 7.45 -23.30 -9.10
N VAL A 629 6.33 -23.47 -8.39
CA VAL A 629 4.98 -23.49 -8.99
C VAL A 629 4.64 -22.14 -9.64
N ILE A 630 4.99 -21.04 -8.96
CA ILE A 630 4.81 -19.67 -9.48
C ILE A 630 5.67 -19.50 -10.74
N TRP A 631 6.90 -20.00 -10.75
CA TRP A 631 7.83 -19.82 -11.87
C TRP A 631 7.37 -20.57 -13.12
N ALA A 632 6.91 -21.81 -12.97
CA ALA A 632 6.34 -22.59 -14.07
C ALA A 632 5.02 -21.98 -14.61
N HIS A 633 4.15 -21.49 -13.72
CA HIS A 633 2.95 -20.77 -14.11
C HIS A 633 3.26 -19.47 -14.87
N ARG A 634 4.17 -18.62 -14.35
CA ARG A 634 4.60 -17.37 -15.00
C ARG A 634 5.44 -17.58 -16.27
N ALA A 635 5.91 -18.80 -16.55
CA ALA A 635 6.65 -19.16 -17.77
C ALA A 635 5.79 -19.83 -18.86
N PHE A 636 4.85 -20.69 -18.46
CA PHE A 636 4.15 -21.61 -19.37
C PHE A 636 2.64 -21.74 -19.08
N GLY A 637 2.07 -20.87 -18.24
CA GLY A 637 0.65 -20.80 -17.96
C GLY A 637 0.12 -21.85 -16.98
N SER A 638 -1.18 -21.77 -16.70
CA SER A 638 -1.88 -22.54 -15.67
C SER A 638 -1.72 -24.07 -15.75
N PHE A 639 -1.64 -24.68 -16.95
CA PHE A 639 -1.44 -26.12 -17.09
C PHE A 639 -0.08 -26.59 -16.55
N VAL A 640 1.00 -25.96 -17.01
CA VAL A 640 2.36 -26.37 -16.64
C VAL A 640 2.67 -25.98 -15.19
N GLY A 641 2.11 -24.87 -14.68
CA GLY A 641 2.13 -24.56 -13.25
C GLY A 641 1.47 -25.64 -12.39
N SER A 642 0.27 -26.10 -12.75
CA SER A 642 -0.42 -27.18 -12.03
C SER A 642 0.31 -28.51 -12.13
N MET A 643 0.91 -28.83 -13.28
CA MET A 643 1.70 -30.06 -13.48
C MET A 643 3.00 -30.03 -12.67
N MET A 644 3.73 -28.91 -12.70
CA MET A 644 4.92 -28.65 -11.87
C MET A 644 4.63 -28.85 -10.39
N GLY A 645 3.56 -28.21 -9.89
CA GLY A 645 3.14 -28.35 -8.50
C GLY A 645 2.78 -29.79 -8.13
N SER A 646 1.97 -30.46 -8.95
CA SER A 646 1.56 -31.84 -8.67
C SER A 646 2.73 -32.82 -8.64
N LEU A 647 3.69 -32.71 -9.57
CA LEU A 647 4.85 -33.60 -9.65
C LEU A 647 5.80 -33.43 -8.46
N LYS A 648 6.19 -32.18 -8.12
CA LYS A 648 7.07 -31.94 -6.97
C LYS A 648 6.37 -32.15 -5.62
N PHE A 649 5.06 -31.89 -5.51
CA PHE A 649 4.30 -32.22 -4.29
C PHE A 649 4.29 -33.73 -4.02
N LEU A 650 4.00 -34.54 -5.04
CA LEU A 650 4.05 -36.00 -4.91
C LEU A 650 5.46 -36.49 -4.58
N SER A 651 6.50 -35.95 -5.24
CA SER A 651 7.90 -36.25 -4.92
C SER A 651 8.24 -35.94 -3.46
N GLY A 652 7.96 -34.72 -2.99
CA GLY A 652 8.23 -34.28 -1.62
C GLY A 652 7.50 -35.12 -0.59
N VAL A 653 6.19 -35.39 -0.78
CA VAL A 653 5.40 -36.20 0.18
C VAL A 653 5.83 -37.67 0.19
N ILE A 654 6.25 -38.23 -0.95
CA ILE A 654 6.88 -39.56 -1.00
C ILE A 654 8.20 -39.54 -0.22
N ASN A 655 9.05 -38.51 -0.40
CA ASN A 655 10.30 -38.40 0.33
C ASN A 655 10.08 -38.25 1.86
N VAL A 656 9.13 -37.40 2.27
CA VAL A 656 8.69 -37.19 3.66
C VAL A 656 8.21 -38.49 4.32
N ALA A 657 7.64 -39.44 3.56
CA ALA A 657 7.27 -40.77 4.06
C ALA A 657 8.47 -41.62 4.53
N SER A 658 9.68 -41.32 4.04
CA SER A 658 10.92 -42.01 4.44
C SER A 658 11.35 -41.67 5.86
N PHE A 659 11.18 -40.43 6.30
CA PHE A 659 11.84 -39.94 7.51
C PHE A 659 11.28 -40.53 8.82
N PRO A 660 9.96 -40.73 9.01
CA PRO A 660 9.44 -41.46 10.17
C PRO A 660 9.92 -42.92 10.21
N VAL A 661 10.06 -43.55 9.03
CA VAL A 661 10.60 -44.91 8.93
C VAL A 661 12.09 -44.94 9.30
N LEU A 662 12.88 -43.95 8.84
CA LEU A 662 14.29 -43.78 9.23
C LEU A 662 14.44 -43.52 10.73
N CYS A 663 13.65 -42.61 11.32
CA CYS A 663 13.61 -42.38 12.77
C CYS A 663 13.48 -43.70 13.54
N VAL A 664 12.50 -44.53 13.19
CA VAL A 664 12.26 -45.81 13.88
C VAL A 664 13.35 -46.85 13.58
N THR A 665 13.96 -46.82 12.39
CA THR A 665 15.08 -47.69 11.96
C THR A 665 16.46 -47.24 12.49
N TYR A 666 16.50 -46.14 13.25
CA TYR A 666 17.62 -45.78 14.12
C TYR A 666 17.28 -45.97 15.62
N LEU A 667 16.00 -45.89 15.99
CA LEU A 667 15.53 -46.18 17.35
C LEU A 667 15.52 -47.69 17.67
N ASP A 668 15.31 -48.59 16.70
CA ASP A 668 15.35 -50.04 16.93
C ASP A 668 16.75 -50.53 17.37
N LYS A 669 17.82 -49.94 16.84
CA LYS A 669 19.22 -50.13 17.27
C LYS A 669 19.46 -49.81 18.75
N LEU A 670 18.64 -48.92 19.33
CA LEU A 670 18.65 -48.55 20.75
C LEU A 670 17.60 -49.34 21.57
N PHE A 671 16.48 -49.69 20.95
CA PHE A 671 15.32 -50.32 21.57
C PHE A 671 14.77 -51.47 20.69
N PRO A 672 15.27 -52.72 20.83
CA PRO A 672 14.91 -53.85 19.96
C PRO A 672 13.41 -54.18 19.86
N VAL A 673 12.58 -53.69 20.79
CA VAL A 673 11.11 -53.79 20.73
C VAL A 673 10.50 -53.12 19.48
N LEU A 674 11.26 -52.25 18.79
CA LEU A 674 10.85 -51.53 17.58
C LEU A 674 11.26 -52.22 16.27
N GLU A 675 11.99 -53.34 16.32
CA GLU A 675 12.49 -54.06 15.12
C GLU A 675 11.36 -54.49 14.18
N SER A 676 10.21 -54.93 14.72
CA SER A 676 9.09 -55.42 13.90
C SER A 676 7.73 -55.33 14.60
N GLY A 677 6.65 -55.67 13.87
CA GLY A 677 5.31 -55.85 14.42
C GLY A 677 4.59 -54.55 14.81
N TRP A 678 3.62 -54.67 15.71
CA TRP A 678 2.76 -53.55 16.10
C TRP A 678 3.48 -52.38 16.80
N PRO A 679 4.53 -52.56 17.64
CA PRO A 679 5.21 -51.43 18.29
C PRO A 679 5.91 -50.53 17.27
N ARG A 680 6.51 -51.11 16.23
CA ARG A 680 7.12 -50.38 15.11
C ARG A 680 6.09 -49.48 14.42
N ASN A 681 4.94 -50.04 14.05
CA ASN A 681 3.87 -49.31 13.37
C ASN A 681 3.26 -48.19 14.24
N VAL A 682 3.08 -48.44 15.54
CA VAL A 682 2.60 -47.41 16.49
C VAL A 682 3.66 -46.32 16.71
N CYS A 683 4.95 -46.66 16.73
CA CYS A 683 6.03 -45.68 16.83
C CYS A 683 6.11 -44.79 15.57
N ILE A 684 6.00 -45.38 14.37
CA ILE A 684 5.88 -44.62 13.11
C ILE A 684 4.68 -43.66 13.19
N PHE A 685 3.47 -44.17 13.47
CA PHE A 685 2.26 -43.34 13.60
C PHE A 685 2.42 -42.20 14.62
N ALA A 686 2.89 -42.50 15.83
CA ALA A 686 3.07 -41.52 16.89
C ALA A 686 4.11 -40.46 16.52
N SER A 687 5.23 -40.85 15.90
CA SER A 687 6.26 -39.91 15.44
C SER A 687 5.72 -38.97 14.35
N THR A 688 5.07 -39.49 13.30
CA THR A 688 4.46 -38.66 12.25
C THR A 688 3.45 -37.66 12.82
N VAL A 689 2.62 -38.06 13.79
CA VAL A 689 1.64 -37.17 14.43
C VAL A 689 2.31 -36.09 15.30
N VAL A 690 3.28 -36.45 16.13
CA VAL A 690 3.99 -35.50 17.02
C VAL A 690 4.80 -34.48 16.24
N LEU A 691 5.49 -34.91 15.18
CA LEU A 691 6.27 -34.04 14.31
C LEU A 691 5.35 -33.12 13.46
N SER A 692 4.27 -33.67 12.89
CA SER A 692 3.27 -32.83 12.19
C SER A 692 2.65 -31.76 13.09
N PHE A 693 2.57 -32.01 14.40
CA PHE A 693 2.15 -31.01 15.37
C PHE A 693 3.21 -29.91 15.62
N LEU A 694 4.51 -30.23 15.62
CA LEU A 694 5.57 -29.21 15.71
C LEU A 694 5.49 -28.26 14.51
N ASN A 695 5.34 -28.81 13.30
CA ASN A 695 5.07 -28.07 12.07
C ASN A 695 3.85 -27.12 12.18
N TYR A 696 2.78 -27.55 12.85
CA TYR A 696 1.59 -26.72 13.10
C TYR A 696 1.87 -25.49 14.00
N THR A 697 2.87 -25.54 14.90
CA THR A 697 3.17 -24.45 15.86
C THR A 697 3.76 -23.18 15.26
N GLY A 698 4.23 -23.19 14.02
CA GLY A 698 4.71 -22.00 13.30
C GLY A 698 6.10 -22.16 12.69
N LEU A 699 6.24 -21.80 11.41
CA LEU A 699 7.47 -21.98 10.62
C LEU A 699 8.72 -21.36 11.26
N ALA A 700 8.60 -20.25 12.00
CA ALA A 700 9.72 -19.67 12.74
C ALA A 700 10.19 -20.57 13.91
N ILE A 701 9.28 -21.30 14.57
CA ILE A 701 9.63 -22.29 15.60
C ILE A 701 10.32 -23.49 14.95
N VAL A 702 9.78 -23.99 13.83
CA VAL A 702 10.40 -25.06 13.02
C VAL A 702 11.82 -24.67 12.61
N GLY A 703 12.03 -23.44 12.13
CA GLY A 703 13.35 -22.94 11.75
C GLY A 703 14.34 -22.82 12.91
N TYR A 704 13.91 -22.43 14.12
CA TYR A 704 14.80 -22.46 15.30
C TYR A 704 15.03 -23.88 15.84
N ALA A 705 14.05 -24.79 15.71
CA ALA A 705 14.23 -26.21 16.02
C ALA A 705 15.27 -26.84 15.07
N ALA A 706 15.23 -26.53 13.78
CA ALA A 706 16.23 -26.95 12.79
C ALA A 706 17.66 -26.53 13.18
N VAL A 707 17.86 -25.30 13.70
CA VAL A 707 19.16 -24.85 14.21
C VAL A 707 19.65 -25.75 15.36
N VAL A 708 18.78 -26.08 16.32
CA VAL A 708 19.15 -26.95 17.46
C VAL A 708 19.42 -28.38 16.99
N LEU A 709 18.54 -28.94 16.15
CA LEU A 709 18.66 -30.30 15.63
C LEU A 709 19.96 -30.49 14.83
N GLY A 710 20.29 -29.57 13.93
CA GLY A 710 21.50 -29.65 13.10
C GLY A 710 22.79 -29.47 13.89
N LEU A 711 22.81 -28.56 14.88
CA LEU A 711 23.98 -28.41 15.77
C LEU A 711 24.21 -29.68 16.61
N VAL A 712 23.14 -30.30 17.13
CA VAL A 712 23.25 -31.51 17.94
C VAL A 712 23.59 -32.74 17.09
N SER A 713 22.95 -32.93 15.92
CA SER A 713 23.19 -34.10 15.06
C SER A 713 24.60 -34.11 14.44
N LEU A 714 25.17 -32.94 14.14
CA LEU A 714 26.53 -32.82 13.58
C LEU A 714 27.63 -32.84 14.65
N SER A 715 27.33 -32.48 15.91
CA SER A 715 28.32 -32.46 16.98
C SER A 715 29.11 -33.78 17.18
N PRO A 716 28.53 -34.99 17.16
CA PRO A 716 29.32 -36.22 17.25
C PRO A 716 30.23 -36.47 16.04
N PHE A 717 29.88 -35.99 14.85
CA PHE A 717 30.72 -36.13 13.66
C PHE A 717 31.96 -35.23 13.71
N LEU A 718 31.85 -34.03 14.28
CA LEU A 718 33.01 -33.16 14.52
C LEU A 718 33.98 -33.83 15.52
N VAL A 719 33.45 -34.41 16.60
CA VAL A 719 34.23 -35.17 17.59
C VAL A 719 34.87 -36.41 16.97
N MET A 720 34.10 -37.21 16.21
CA MET A 720 34.61 -38.38 15.49
C MET A 720 35.73 -38.01 14.53
N SER A 721 35.55 -36.94 13.75
CA SER A 721 36.53 -36.48 12.76
C SER A 721 37.82 -36.01 13.43
N ALA A 722 37.74 -35.26 14.52
CA ALA A 722 38.90 -34.85 15.30
C ALA A 722 39.65 -36.06 15.91
N MET A 723 38.92 -37.03 16.48
CA MET A 723 39.50 -38.27 17.03
C MET A 723 40.02 -39.24 15.96
N ALA A 724 39.58 -39.10 14.71
CA ALA A 724 40.07 -39.88 13.57
C ALA A 724 41.45 -39.41 13.09
N ILE A 725 41.81 -38.13 13.24
CA ILE A 725 43.05 -37.54 12.68
C ILE A 725 44.31 -38.40 12.92
N PRO A 726 44.61 -38.89 14.14
CA PRO A 726 45.82 -39.70 14.38
C PRO A 726 45.78 -41.11 13.76
N LYS A 727 44.61 -41.57 13.31
CA LYS A 727 44.36 -42.88 12.69
C LYS A 727 44.30 -42.83 11.16
N ILE A 728 44.19 -41.63 10.55
CA ILE A 728 44.05 -41.46 9.10
C ILE A 728 45.30 -41.95 8.36
N LYS A 729 45.09 -42.76 7.31
CA LYS A 729 46.15 -43.22 6.39
C LYS A 729 45.80 -42.77 4.96
N PRO A 730 46.38 -41.67 4.45
CA PRO A 730 45.95 -41.03 3.19
C PRO A 730 45.90 -41.95 1.96
N HIS A 731 46.72 -43.00 1.89
CA HIS A 731 46.68 -43.96 0.78
C HIS A 731 45.32 -44.67 0.62
N ARG A 732 44.52 -44.77 1.69
CA ARG A 732 43.19 -45.41 1.66
C ARG A 732 42.18 -44.62 0.82
N TRP A 733 42.32 -43.29 0.77
CA TRP A 733 41.46 -42.43 -0.06
C TRP A 733 41.61 -42.72 -1.56
N GLY A 734 42.75 -43.27 -1.99
CA GLY A 734 42.98 -43.71 -3.38
C GLY A 734 42.32 -45.05 -3.75
N SER A 735 41.57 -45.68 -2.84
CA SER A 735 40.97 -46.99 -3.09
C SER A 735 39.73 -46.91 -4.00
N LEU A 736 39.81 -47.57 -5.16
CA LEU A 736 38.67 -47.85 -6.04
C LEU A 736 37.81 -49.03 -5.57
N GLY A 737 38.14 -49.67 -4.44
CA GLY A 737 37.40 -50.82 -3.92
C GLY A 737 37.53 -52.12 -4.75
N THR A 738 37.23 -53.24 -4.10
CA THR A 738 37.32 -54.61 -4.65
C THR A 738 36.05 -55.08 -5.36
N LYS A 739 34.87 -54.55 -5.04
CA LYS A 739 33.60 -54.93 -5.68
C LYS A 739 33.46 -54.39 -7.10
N LYS A 740 32.58 -55.04 -7.88
CA LYS A 740 31.99 -54.48 -9.12
C LYS A 740 31.19 -53.22 -8.76
N LYS A 741 31.27 -52.19 -9.61
CA LYS A 741 30.71 -50.87 -9.34
C LYS A 741 29.21 -50.87 -9.62
N ASP A 742 28.40 -50.45 -8.65
CA ASP A 742 26.96 -50.25 -8.82
C ASP A 742 26.66 -48.79 -9.13
N TRP A 743 26.54 -48.47 -10.42
CA TRP A 743 26.27 -47.11 -10.87
C TRP A 743 24.84 -46.63 -10.53
N ASN A 744 23.87 -47.55 -10.40
CA ASN A 744 22.51 -47.17 -10.03
C ASN A 744 22.47 -46.68 -8.57
N LEU A 745 23.01 -47.50 -7.65
CA LEU A 745 23.07 -47.15 -6.22
C LEU A 745 23.93 -45.90 -6.01
N TYR A 746 25.10 -45.83 -6.65
CA TYR A 746 26.00 -44.67 -6.53
C TYR A 746 25.36 -43.36 -6.97
N PHE A 747 24.75 -43.29 -8.16
CA PHE A 747 24.17 -42.04 -8.66
C PHE A 747 22.87 -41.65 -7.94
N ASN A 748 22.01 -42.62 -7.55
CA ASN A 748 20.84 -42.31 -6.72
C ASN A 748 21.23 -41.82 -5.32
N THR A 749 22.30 -42.39 -4.73
CA THR A 749 22.80 -41.95 -3.41
C THR A 749 23.37 -40.54 -3.49
N LEU A 750 24.20 -40.22 -4.49
CA LEU A 750 24.71 -38.85 -4.66
C LEU A 750 23.60 -37.84 -4.95
N PHE A 751 22.59 -38.23 -5.74
CA PHE A 751 21.46 -37.36 -6.03
C PHE A 751 20.64 -37.09 -4.77
N TRP A 752 20.14 -38.13 -4.10
CA TRP A 752 19.23 -38.00 -2.95
C TRP A 752 19.81 -37.15 -1.81
N ASN A 753 21.11 -37.31 -1.50
CA ASN A 753 21.81 -36.55 -0.45
C ASN A 753 22.07 -35.06 -0.78
N LEU A 754 21.87 -34.63 -2.04
CA LEU A 754 22.31 -33.31 -2.54
C LEU A 754 21.26 -32.62 -3.43
N ASN A 755 19.99 -33.04 -3.33
CA ASN A 755 18.82 -32.57 -4.10
C ASN A 755 17.86 -31.71 -3.24
N PHE A 756 16.76 -31.20 -3.81
CA PHE A 756 15.72 -30.41 -3.12
C PHE A 756 16.16 -29.00 -2.66
N TRP A 757 17.20 -28.42 -3.25
CA TRP A 757 17.64 -27.05 -2.96
C TRP A 757 16.58 -25.98 -3.26
N ASP A 758 15.60 -26.32 -4.09
CA ASP A 758 14.50 -25.46 -4.51
C ASP A 758 13.31 -25.44 -3.53
N ASN A 759 13.11 -26.50 -2.72
CA ASN A 759 11.92 -26.67 -1.87
C ASN A 759 11.67 -25.42 -1.01
N VAL A 760 12.73 -24.86 -0.44
CA VAL A 760 12.72 -23.63 0.36
C VAL A 760 12.06 -22.43 -0.35
N SER A 761 12.02 -22.40 -1.69
CA SER A 761 11.32 -21.36 -2.45
C SER A 761 9.81 -21.36 -2.18
N THR A 762 9.23 -22.50 -1.78
CA THR A 762 7.82 -22.59 -1.38
C THR A 762 7.52 -21.78 -0.12
N LEU A 763 8.54 -21.47 0.69
CA LEU A 763 8.48 -20.69 1.93
C LEU A 763 8.75 -19.19 1.71
N ALA A 764 8.91 -18.72 0.47
CA ALA A 764 9.52 -17.41 0.18
C ALA A 764 8.73 -16.19 0.65
N GLY A 765 7.42 -16.29 0.86
CA GLY A 765 6.61 -15.24 1.47
C GLY A 765 6.85 -15.07 2.98
N GLU A 766 7.26 -16.13 3.68
CA GLU A 766 7.49 -16.12 5.14
C GLU A 766 8.91 -15.67 5.54
N VAL A 767 9.84 -15.55 4.59
CA VAL A 767 11.22 -15.09 4.82
C VAL A 767 11.30 -13.58 5.01
N ASP A 768 12.21 -13.12 5.87
CA ASP A 768 12.50 -11.70 6.08
C ASP A 768 13.55 -11.19 5.09
N GLU A 769 13.36 -9.99 4.54
CA GLU A 769 14.13 -9.42 3.41
C GLU A 769 14.55 -10.47 2.35
N PRO A 770 13.62 -11.22 1.71
CA PRO A 770 13.95 -12.39 0.89
C PRO A 770 14.94 -12.08 -0.23
N GLN A 771 14.91 -10.86 -0.78
CA GLN A 771 15.83 -10.36 -1.81
C GLN A 771 17.32 -10.40 -1.41
N LYS A 772 17.63 -10.36 -0.12
CA LYS A 772 18.99 -10.48 0.44
C LYS A 772 19.20 -11.82 1.13
N THR A 773 18.18 -12.30 1.86
CA THR A 773 18.30 -13.45 2.76
C THR A 773 18.38 -14.77 1.99
N PHE A 774 17.62 -14.96 0.89
CA PHE A 774 17.68 -16.20 0.10
C PHE A 774 19.06 -16.48 -0.51
N PRO A 775 19.67 -15.57 -1.29
CA PRO A 775 20.95 -15.85 -1.94
C PRO A 775 22.07 -16.11 -0.94
N LEU A 776 22.06 -15.42 0.20
CA LEU A 776 23.04 -15.61 1.26
C LEU A 776 22.80 -16.93 2.02
N ALA A 777 21.55 -17.27 2.32
CA ALA A 777 21.22 -18.52 3.00
C ALA A 777 21.54 -19.75 2.14
N LEU A 778 21.19 -19.71 0.84
CA LEU A 778 21.51 -20.76 -0.13
C LEU A 778 23.03 -20.94 -0.27
N LEU A 779 23.80 -19.84 -0.40
CA LEU A 779 25.26 -19.91 -0.48
C LEU A 779 25.89 -20.54 0.77
N ILE A 780 25.46 -20.12 1.97
CA ILE A 780 25.96 -20.66 3.23
C ILE A 780 25.57 -22.14 3.36
N ALA A 781 24.33 -22.51 3.03
CA ALA A 781 23.85 -23.88 3.11
C ALA A 781 24.58 -24.81 2.13
N VAL A 782 24.85 -24.41 0.88
CA VAL A 782 25.67 -25.21 -0.06
C VAL A 782 27.05 -25.48 0.50
N ILE A 783 27.73 -24.46 1.03
CA ILE A 783 29.06 -24.62 1.64
C ILE A 783 28.97 -25.54 2.87
N PHE A 784 27.96 -25.35 3.72
CA PHE A 784 27.75 -26.11 4.95
C PHE A 784 27.45 -27.59 4.66
N THR A 785 26.57 -27.92 3.72
CA THR A 785 26.26 -29.30 3.30
C THR A 785 27.49 -30.00 2.72
N CYS A 786 28.24 -29.35 1.82
CA CYS A 786 29.48 -29.92 1.26
C CYS A 786 30.52 -30.22 2.36
N VAL A 787 30.68 -29.33 3.33
CA VAL A 787 31.59 -29.53 4.47
C VAL A 787 31.07 -30.61 5.42
N ALA A 788 29.75 -30.69 5.63
CA ALA A 788 29.11 -31.66 6.51
C ALA A 788 29.29 -33.11 6.04
N TYR A 789 29.19 -33.38 4.74
CA TYR A 789 29.50 -34.70 4.16
C TYR A 789 31.02 -34.95 4.10
N LEU A 790 31.80 -34.04 3.50
CA LEU A 790 33.21 -34.33 3.18
C LEU A 790 34.09 -34.55 4.41
N ILE A 791 33.91 -33.80 5.51
CA ILE A 791 34.78 -33.94 6.70
C ILE A 791 34.68 -35.37 7.31
N PRO A 792 33.48 -35.89 7.63
CA PRO A 792 33.30 -37.25 8.13
C PRO A 792 33.67 -38.33 7.11
N LEU A 793 33.38 -38.12 5.81
CA LEU A 793 33.76 -39.06 4.75
C LEU A 793 35.28 -39.26 4.70
N PHE A 794 36.06 -38.16 4.67
CA PHE A 794 37.52 -38.21 4.73
C PHE A 794 38.03 -38.86 6.01
N ALA A 795 37.42 -38.55 7.16
CA ALA A 795 37.79 -39.09 8.46
C ALA A 795 37.60 -40.61 8.54
N VAL A 796 36.41 -41.12 8.19
CA VAL A 796 36.10 -42.56 8.29
C VAL A 796 36.87 -43.37 7.25
N THR A 797 36.85 -42.96 5.97
CA THR A 797 37.59 -43.67 4.90
C THR A 797 39.11 -43.64 5.11
N GLY A 798 39.62 -42.59 5.77
CA GLY A 798 41.03 -42.48 6.14
C GLY A 798 41.41 -43.33 7.35
N ALA A 799 40.59 -43.37 8.41
CA ALA A 799 40.90 -44.03 9.68
C ALA A 799 40.54 -45.52 9.72
N VAL A 800 39.41 -45.90 9.12
CA VAL A 800 38.86 -47.26 9.16
C VAL A 800 39.19 -48.00 7.85
N SER A 801 39.37 -49.33 7.94
CA SER A 801 39.46 -50.20 6.75
C SER A 801 38.67 -51.47 6.99
N VAL A 802 37.47 -51.51 6.42
CA VAL A 802 36.56 -52.67 6.35
C VAL A 802 36.35 -53.05 4.88
N ASP A 803 35.76 -54.23 4.63
CA ASP A 803 35.26 -54.56 3.29
C ASP A 803 34.14 -53.60 2.88
N GLN A 804 34.01 -53.36 1.57
CA GLN A 804 32.97 -52.48 1.02
C GLN A 804 31.55 -52.90 1.38
N SER A 805 31.27 -54.20 1.57
CA SER A 805 29.94 -54.68 1.97
C SER A 805 29.39 -53.95 3.19
N ARG A 806 30.22 -53.66 4.20
CA ARG A 806 29.79 -53.08 5.49
C ARG A 806 29.36 -51.62 5.44
N TRP A 807 29.51 -50.91 4.32
CA TRP A 807 29.11 -49.51 4.18
C TRP A 807 27.60 -49.34 3.95
N GLU A 808 26.81 -49.95 4.83
CA GLU A 808 25.34 -49.88 4.84
C GLU A 808 24.84 -48.74 5.75
N ASN A 809 23.52 -48.46 5.73
CA ASN A 809 22.93 -47.30 6.41
C ASN A 809 23.19 -47.30 7.93
N GLY A 810 23.94 -46.30 8.40
CA GLY A 810 24.37 -46.16 9.79
C GLY A 810 25.73 -46.81 10.10
N PHE A 811 26.49 -47.25 9.09
CA PHE A 811 27.88 -47.67 9.27
C PHE A 811 28.76 -46.57 9.90
N HIS A 812 28.42 -45.28 9.77
CA HIS A 812 29.09 -44.22 10.53
C HIS A 812 29.09 -44.46 12.05
N ALA A 813 28.03 -45.06 12.61
CA ALA A 813 27.98 -45.35 14.03
C ALA A 813 28.93 -46.51 14.42
N GLU A 814 29.06 -47.53 13.57
CA GLU A 814 30.08 -48.57 13.73
C GLU A 814 31.50 -48.03 13.58
N ALA A 815 31.72 -47.12 12.62
CA ALA A 815 33.00 -46.44 12.45
C ALA A 815 33.38 -45.63 13.70
N ALA A 816 32.43 -44.92 14.32
CA ALA A 816 32.64 -44.25 15.61
C ALA A 816 32.99 -45.23 16.74
N GLU A 817 32.40 -46.42 16.78
CA GLU A 817 32.79 -47.47 17.73
C GLU A 817 34.26 -47.90 17.54
N MET A 818 34.74 -48.00 16.29
CA MET A 818 36.15 -48.32 15.95
C MET A 818 37.12 -47.13 16.17
N ILE A 819 36.64 -45.90 16.03
CA ILE A 819 37.45 -44.68 16.17
C ILE A 819 37.58 -44.26 17.64
N ALA A 820 36.50 -44.25 18.41
CA ALA A 820 36.43 -43.67 19.76
C ALA A 820 35.74 -44.55 20.82
N GLY A 821 34.98 -45.57 20.41
CA GLY A 821 34.26 -46.49 21.30
C GLY A 821 32.75 -46.24 21.39
N LYS A 822 32.06 -47.11 22.13
CA LYS A 822 30.58 -47.23 22.15
C LYS A 822 29.81 -45.95 22.50
N TRP A 823 30.39 -45.06 23.31
CA TRP A 823 29.75 -43.79 23.68
C TRP A 823 29.49 -42.89 22.46
N LEU A 824 30.43 -42.86 21.50
CA LEU A 824 30.31 -42.02 20.30
C LEU A 824 29.38 -42.66 19.26
N LYS A 825 29.33 -44.00 19.21
CA LYS A 825 28.33 -44.75 18.43
C LYS A 825 26.90 -44.39 18.84
N ILE A 826 26.58 -44.49 20.13
CA ILE A 826 25.26 -44.16 20.67
C ILE A 826 24.92 -42.68 20.40
N TRP A 827 25.91 -41.79 20.46
CA TRP A 827 25.71 -40.38 20.14
C TRP A 827 25.43 -40.15 18.64
N ILE A 828 26.09 -40.88 17.72
CA ILE A 828 25.75 -40.86 16.28
C ILE A 828 24.37 -41.47 16.02
N GLU A 829 23.99 -42.57 16.70
CA GLU A 829 22.66 -43.19 16.58
C GLU A 829 21.54 -42.22 17.03
N ILE A 830 21.72 -41.54 18.16
CA ILE A 830 20.82 -40.45 18.59
C ILE A 830 20.84 -39.29 17.59
N GLY A 831 22.02 -38.93 17.07
CA GLY A 831 22.19 -37.91 16.03
C GLY A 831 21.42 -38.24 14.75
N ALA A 832 21.30 -39.52 14.38
CA ALA A 832 20.57 -40.01 13.21
C ALA A 832 19.06 -39.85 13.37
N VAL A 833 18.53 -40.07 14.58
CA VAL A 833 17.12 -39.81 14.90
C VAL A 833 16.83 -38.31 14.85
N LEU A 834 17.66 -37.46 15.48
CA LEU A 834 17.50 -36.00 15.47
C LEU A 834 17.64 -35.41 14.05
N SER A 835 18.54 -35.98 13.25
CA SER A 835 18.71 -35.70 11.82
C SER A 835 17.44 -36.01 11.02
N SER A 836 16.90 -37.22 11.19
CA SER A 836 15.68 -37.67 10.52
C SER A 836 14.45 -36.84 10.91
N ILE A 837 14.40 -36.36 12.16
CA ILE A 837 13.40 -35.37 12.62
C ILE A 837 13.57 -34.05 11.86
N GLY A 838 14.78 -33.50 11.76
CA GLY A 838 15.02 -32.24 11.04
C GLY A 838 14.61 -32.30 9.57
N LEU A 839 14.96 -33.39 8.89
CA LEU A 839 14.55 -33.68 7.50
C LEU A 839 13.02 -33.70 7.33
N PHE A 840 12.30 -34.36 8.24
CA PHE A 840 10.84 -34.39 8.24
C PHE A 840 10.23 -33.00 8.46
N GLU A 841 10.73 -32.26 9.45
CA GLU A 841 10.21 -30.94 9.81
C GLU A 841 10.35 -29.93 8.65
N ALA A 842 11.48 -29.92 7.95
CA ALA A 842 11.69 -29.04 6.81
C ALA A 842 10.79 -29.42 5.62
N GLN A 843 10.92 -30.65 5.11
CA GLN A 843 10.19 -31.05 3.90
C GLN A 843 8.66 -31.09 4.08
N LEU A 844 8.15 -31.34 5.30
CA LEU A 844 6.71 -31.21 5.60
C LEU A 844 6.25 -29.75 5.54
N SER A 845 7.07 -28.81 6.04
CA SER A 845 6.78 -27.37 5.94
C SER A 845 6.74 -26.94 4.47
N SER A 846 7.75 -27.27 3.67
CA SER A 846 7.75 -26.94 2.23
C SER A 846 6.55 -27.57 1.51
N SER A 847 6.22 -28.84 1.77
CA SER A 847 5.03 -29.50 1.21
C SER A 847 3.71 -28.78 1.56
N ALA A 848 3.57 -28.30 2.80
CA ALA A 848 2.36 -27.63 3.26
C ALA A 848 2.20 -26.21 2.69
N TYR A 849 3.28 -25.43 2.64
CA TYR A 849 3.30 -24.09 2.04
C TYR A 849 3.22 -24.14 0.50
N GLN A 850 3.67 -25.24 -0.13
CA GLN A 850 3.43 -25.50 -1.55
C GLN A 850 1.93 -25.65 -1.85
N LEU A 851 1.19 -26.40 -1.04
CA LEU A 851 -0.27 -26.52 -1.18
C LEU A 851 -1.00 -25.20 -0.93
N GLU A 852 -0.51 -24.37 0.00
CA GLU A 852 -1.02 -23.00 0.19
C GLU A 852 -0.84 -22.18 -1.10
N GLY A 853 0.38 -22.12 -1.65
CA GLY A 853 0.67 -21.39 -2.88
C GLY A 853 -0.11 -21.90 -4.10
N MET A 854 -0.32 -23.22 -4.21
CA MET A 854 -1.19 -23.80 -5.24
C MET A 854 -2.67 -23.39 -5.07
N ALA A 855 -3.12 -23.09 -3.86
CA ALA A 855 -4.46 -22.54 -3.61
C ALA A 855 -4.53 -21.02 -3.89
N GLU A 856 -3.48 -20.26 -3.57
CA GLU A 856 -3.36 -18.84 -3.95
C GLU A 856 -3.38 -18.66 -5.48
N LEU A 857 -2.69 -19.53 -6.22
CA LEU A 857 -2.73 -19.62 -7.69
C LEU A 857 -4.01 -20.26 -8.26
N GLY A 858 -4.96 -20.67 -7.42
CA GLY A 858 -6.24 -21.26 -7.84
C GLY A 858 -6.13 -22.65 -8.50
N PHE A 859 -4.98 -23.32 -8.44
CA PHE A 859 -4.80 -24.72 -8.85
C PHE A 859 -5.40 -25.70 -7.83
N LEU A 860 -5.69 -25.24 -6.62
CA LEU A 860 -6.45 -25.93 -5.59
C LEU A 860 -7.61 -25.05 -5.08
N PRO A 861 -8.68 -25.64 -4.52
CA PRO A 861 -9.75 -24.90 -3.86
C PRO A 861 -9.23 -24.01 -2.73
N LYS A 862 -9.89 -22.88 -2.47
CA LYS A 862 -9.50 -21.89 -1.43
C LYS A 862 -9.26 -22.51 -0.05
N PHE A 863 -9.93 -23.61 0.29
CA PHE A 863 -9.78 -24.25 1.61
C PHE A 863 -8.37 -24.78 1.88
N PHE A 864 -7.58 -25.13 0.86
CA PHE A 864 -6.17 -25.51 1.00
C PHE A 864 -5.30 -24.33 1.50
N GLY A 865 -5.68 -23.08 1.18
CA GLY A 865 -5.01 -21.87 1.66
C GLY A 865 -5.43 -21.40 3.06
N VAL A 866 -6.25 -22.18 3.79
CA VAL A 866 -6.75 -21.75 5.11
C VAL A 866 -5.68 -21.95 6.17
N ARG A 867 -5.09 -20.83 6.61
CA ARG A 867 -4.15 -20.80 7.75
C ARG A 867 -4.83 -20.95 9.11
N SER A 868 -4.12 -21.57 10.06
CA SER A 868 -4.53 -21.70 11.46
C SER A 868 -4.75 -20.34 12.13
N LYS A 869 -5.82 -20.23 12.93
CA LYS A 869 -6.11 -19.04 13.76
C LYS A 869 -5.08 -18.80 14.88
N TRP A 870 -4.34 -19.83 15.28
CA TRP A 870 -3.42 -19.79 16.43
C TRP A 870 -2.00 -19.44 16.00
N PHE A 871 -1.48 -20.09 14.95
CA PHE A 871 -0.08 -20.01 14.54
C PHE A 871 0.14 -19.51 13.10
N ASN A 872 -0.93 -19.18 12.36
CA ASN A 872 -0.87 -18.68 10.98
C ASN A 872 -0.17 -19.62 9.97
N THR A 873 -0.25 -20.93 10.21
CA THR A 873 0.30 -22.03 9.40
C THR A 873 -0.75 -22.71 8.51
N PRO A 874 -0.41 -23.21 7.30
CA PRO A 874 -1.34 -23.92 6.41
C PRO A 874 -1.70 -25.33 6.90
N TRP A 875 -2.57 -25.40 7.91
CA TRP A 875 -2.91 -26.65 8.60
C TRP A 875 -3.53 -27.72 7.70
N VAL A 876 -4.25 -27.34 6.63
CA VAL A 876 -4.79 -28.28 5.64
C VAL A 876 -3.66 -28.94 4.85
N GLY A 877 -2.64 -28.17 4.48
CA GLY A 877 -1.45 -28.70 3.81
C GLY A 877 -0.69 -29.68 4.70
N ILE A 878 -0.41 -29.28 5.95
CA ILE A 878 0.25 -30.14 6.96
C ILE A 878 -0.53 -31.45 7.13
N LEU A 879 -1.85 -31.40 7.32
CA LEU A 879 -2.69 -32.58 7.53
C LEU A 879 -2.67 -33.53 6.32
N ILE A 880 -2.79 -33.00 5.10
CA ILE A 880 -2.84 -33.83 3.88
C ILE A 880 -1.47 -34.46 3.60
N SER A 881 -0.38 -33.69 3.70
CA SER A 881 0.98 -34.22 3.55
C SER A 881 1.31 -35.26 4.62
N ALA A 882 0.90 -35.06 5.88
CA ALA A 882 1.10 -36.03 6.96
C ALA A 882 0.30 -37.33 6.76
N LEU A 883 -0.96 -37.25 6.32
CA LEU A 883 -1.80 -38.43 6.04
C LEU A 883 -1.28 -39.22 4.84
N MET A 884 -0.86 -38.54 3.77
CA MET A 884 -0.26 -39.18 2.60
C MET A 884 1.11 -39.80 2.94
N SER A 885 1.96 -39.08 3.67
CA SER A 885 3.23 -39.58 4.20
C SER A 885 3.04 -40.87 4.99
N LEU A 886 2.12 -40.87 5.97
CA LEU A 886 1.78 -42.04 6.78
C LEU A 886 1.29 -43.22 5.94
N GLY A 887 0.48 -42.98 4.90
CA GLY A 887 0.02 -44.02 3.98
C GLY A 887 1.15 -44.62 3.12
N LEU A 888 2.13 -43.80 2.75
CA LEU A 888 3.28 -44.18 1.94
C LEU A 888 4.43 -44.81 2.74
N SER A 889 4.50 -44.57 4.07
CA SER A 889 5.53 -45.13 4.98
C SER A 889 5.53 -46.67 5.08
N TYR A 890 4.55 -47.35 4.47
CA TYR A 890 4.48 -48.81 4.36
C TYR A 890 5.10 -49.37 3.06
N MET A 891 5.56 -48.52 2.14
CA MET A 891 6.30 -48.94 0.94
C MET A 891 7.78 -49.20 1.24
N ASN A 892 8.48 -49.92 0.35
CA ASN A 892 9.92 -50.14 0.50
C ASN A 892 10.69 -48.82 0.30
N PHE A 893 11.64 -48.53 1.19
CA PHE A 893 12.50 -47.35 1.16
C PHE A 893 13.17 -47.10 -0.21
N THR A 894 13.61 -48.18 -0.88
CA THR A 894 14.21 -48.11 -2.23
C THR A 894 13.23 -47.67 -3.32
N ASP A 895 11.98 -48.13 -3.24
CA ASP A 895 10.92 -47.77 -4.20
C ASP A 895 10.40 -46.34 -3.95
N ILE A 896 10.34 -45.94 -2.68
CA ILE A 896 10.04 -44.58 -2.23
C ILE A 896 11.06 -43.59 -2.81
N ILE A 897 12.36 -43.76 -2.52
CA ILE A 897 13.41 -42.86 -3.02
C ILE A 897 13.46 -42.84 -4.55
N SER A 898 13.39 -44.00 -5.20
CA SER A 898 13.44 -44.07 -6.66
C SER A 898 12.26 -43.34 -7.32
N SER A 899 11.05 -43.44 -6.75
CA SER A 899 9.87 -42.73 -7.26
C SER A 899 9.89 -41.23 -6.93
N ALA A 900 10.40 -40.84 -5.75
CA ALA A 900 10.60 -39.43 -5.39
C ALA A 900 11.59 -38.77 -6.36
N ASN A 901 12.76 -39.38 -6.58
CA ASN A 901 13.79 -38.92 -7.51
C ASN A 901 13.26 -38.80 -8.95
N PHE A 902 12.48 -39.77 -9.42
CA PHE A 902 11.90 -39.78 -10.77
C PHE A 902 10.89 -38.64 -10.96
N LEU A 903 9.96 -38.44 -10.03
CA LEU A 903 8.97 -37.35 -10.11
C LEU A 903 9.61 -35.97 -9.96
N TYR A 904 10.61 -35.85 -9.08
CA TYR A 904 11.41 -34.63 -8.95
C TYR A 904 12.11 -34.28 -10.26
N THR A 905 12.72 -35.29 -10.91
CA THR A 905 13.40 -35.16 -12.19
C THR A 905 12.48 -34.58 -13.28
N LEU A 906 11.25 -35.07 -13.39
CA LEU A 906 10.25 -34.50 -14.32
C LEU A 906 9.96 -33.03 -14.00
N GLY A 907 9.88 -32.67 -12.71
CA GLY A 907 9.72 -31.29 -12.27
C GLY A 907 10.91 -30.39 -12.62
N MET A 908 12.15 -30.87 -12.45
CA MET A 908 13.35 -30.07 -12.73
C MET A 908 13.52 -29.70 -14.20
N PHE A 909 13.11 -30.57 -15.13
CA PHE A 909 13.08 -30.19 -16.55
C PHE A 909 12.13 -29.01 -16.82
N LEU A 910 10.97 -28.95 -16.13
CA LEU A 910 10.06 -27.81 -16.23
C LEU A 910 10.67 -26.55 -15.60
N GLU A 911 11.34 -26.67 -14.47
CA GLU A 911 11.97 -25.55 -13.77
C GLU A 911 13.13 -24.93 -14.55
N PHE A 912 14.07 -25.74 -15.05
CA PHE A 912 15.17 -25.28 -15.89
C PHE A 912 14.65 -24.64 -17.20
N ALA A 913 13.62 -25.22 -17.81
CA ALA A 913 12.95 -24.62 -18.97
C ALA A 913 12.29 -23.28 -18.61
N SER A 914 11.64 -23.18 -17.44
CA SER A 914 10.99 -21.96 -16.95
C SER A 914 12.01 -20.86 -16.68
N PHE A 915 13.13 -21.17 -16.05
CA PHE A 915 14.24 -20.25 -15.82
C PHE A 915 14.77 -19.66 -17.13
N ILE A 916 15.10 -20.52 -18.11
CA ILE A 916 15.60 -20.09 -19.43
C ILE A 916 14.55 -19.28 -20.20
N TRP A 917 13.27 -19.68 -20.13
CA TRP A 917 12.17 -18.95 -20.77
C TRP A 917 11.99 -17.56 -20.17
N LEU A 918 11.89 -17.45 -18.84
CA LEU A 918 11.75 -16.18 -18.11
C LEU A 918 12.95 -15.26 -18.34
N ARG A 919 14.16 -15.82 -18.45
CA ARG A 919 15.39 -15.10 -18.83
C ARG A 919 15.35 -14.53 -20.25
N ARG A 920 14.65 -15.19 -21.19
CA ARG A 920 14.56 -14.77 -22.60
C ARG A 920 13.35 -13.86 -22.89
N LYS A 921 12.20 -14.12 -22.27
CA LYS A 921 10.93 -13.40 -22.50
C LYS A 921 10.75 -12.19 -21.58
N LEU A 922 11.28 -12.22 -20.36
CA LEU A 922 11.22 -11.10 -19.40
C LEU A 922 12.63 -10.58 -19.02
N PRO A 923 13.39 -10.01 -19.98
CA PRO A 923 14.76 -9.54 -19.75
C PRO A 923 14.82 -8.22 -18.94
N GLN A 924 13.75 -7.41 -18.98
CA GLN A 924 13.63 -6.13 -18.26
C GLN A 924 13.06 -6.28 -16.83
N LEU A 925 12.70 -7.50 -16.43
CA LEU A 925 12.27 -7.79 -15.06
C LEU A 925 13.43 -7.52 -14.09
N LYS A 926 13.24 -6.61 -13.13
CA LYS A 926 14.14 -6.42 -11.99
C LYS A 926 14.38 -7.77 -11.30
N ARG A 927 15.65 -8.09 -11.05
CA ARG A 927 16.10 -9.36 -10.46
C ARG A 927 17.09 -9.02 -9.35
N PRO A 928 16.65 -8.97 -8.07
CA PRO A 928 17.45 -8.47 -6.96
C PRO A 928 18.74 -9.27 -6.75
N TYR A 929 18.66 -10.59 -6.90
CA TYR A 929 19.80 -11.44 -7.21
C TYR A 929 19.75 -11.85 -8.68
N ARG A 930 20.92 -12.00 -9.31
CA ARG A 930 21.03 -12.36 -10.73
C ARG A 930 22.26 -13.23 -10.96
N VAL A 931 22.08 -14.43 -11.49
CA VAL A 931 23.18 -15.33 -11.89
C VAL A 931 24.05 -14.60 -12.95
N PRO A 932 25.39 -14.53 -12.77
CA PRO A 932 26.29 -13.69 -13.56
C PRO A 932 26.68 -14.28 -14.93
N LEU A 933 25.75 -14.97 -15.60
CA LEU A 933 25.97 -15.61 -16.91
C LEU A 933 25.03 -15.04 -17.98
N LYS A 934 25.53 -14.97 -19.22
CA LYS A 934 24.71 -14.68 -20.42
C LYS A 934 23.89 -15.92 -20.81
N ILE A 935 22.82 -15.75 -21.59
CA ILE A 935 21.90 -16.84 -21.97
C ILE A 935 22.61 -18.14 -22.45
N PRO A 936 23.64 -18.11 -23.32
CA PRO A 936 24.34 -19.34 -23.71
C PRO A 936 25.01 -20.07 -22.53
N GLY A 937 25.59 -19.32 -21.59
CA GLY A 937 26.18 -19.89 -20.36
C GLY A 937 25.12 -20.44 -19.41
N LEU A 938 23.96 -19.79 -19.30
CA LEU A 938 22.82 -20.29 -18.52
C LEU A 938 22.25 -21.58 -19.13
N VAL A 939 22.18 -21.68 -20.47
CA VAL A 939 21.77 -22.90 -21.17
C VAL A 939 22.74 -24.04 -20.87
N VAL A 940 24.07 -23.82 -20.97
CA VAL A 940 25.07 -24.83 -20.58
C VAL A 940 24.95 -25.22 -19.10
N MET A 941 24.76 -24.23 -18.21
CA MET A 941 24.58 -24.43 -16.77
C MET A 941 23.35 -25.30 -16.43
N CYS A 942 22.29 -25.26 -17.24
CA CYS A 942 21.11 -26.11 -17.07
C CYS A 942 21.24 -27.47 -17.79
N LEU A 943 21.92 -27.52 -18.94
CA LEU A 943 22.11 -28.74 -19.73
C LEU A 943 22.95 -29.79 -19.01
N ILE A 944 23.95 -29.38 -18.22
CA ILE A 944 24.81 -30.30 -17.46
C ILE A 944 24.00 -31.07 -16.39
N PRO A 945 23.25 -30.40 -15.48
CA PRO A 945 22.24 -31.04 -14.63
C PRO A 945 21.23 -31.88 -15.42
N SER A 946 20.71 -31.35 -16.54
CA SER A 946 19.70 -32.03 -17.36
C SER A 946 20.18 -33.36 -17.94
N ALA A 947 21.46 -33.46 -18.31
CA ALA A 947 22.05 -34.71 -18.79
C ALA A 947 22.17 -35.76 -17.66
N PHE A 948 22.47 -35.33 -16.43
CA PHE A 948 22.45 -36.19 -15.26
C PHE A 948 21.02 -36.66 -14.89
N LEU A 949 20.02 -35.79 -15.02
CA LEU A 949 18.61 -36.17 -14.84
C LEU A 949 18.17 -37.27 -15.81
N VAL A 950 18.58 -37.20 -17.09
CA VAL A 950 18.32 -38.29 -18.05
C VAL A 950 18.99 -39.59 -17.61
N LEU A 951 20.19 -39.54 -17.01
CA LEU A 951 20.87 -40.72 -16.47
C LEU A 951 20.09 -41.36 -15.31
N ILE A 952 19.54 -40.56 -14.39
CA ILE A 952 18.68 -41.05 -13.30
C ILE A 952 17.41 -41.71 -13.85
N LEU A 953 16.75 -41.12 -14.85
CA LEU A 953 15.58 -41.74 -15.50
C LEU A 953 15.95 -43.09 -16.15
N VAL A 954 17.05 -43.16 -16.91
CA VAL A 954 17.49 -44.39 -17.60
C VAL A 954 17.79 -45.54 -16.64
N PHE A 955 18.21 -45.24 -15.40
CA PHE A 955 18.45 -46.25 -14.37
C PHE A 955 17.19 -46.65 -13.58
N ALA A 956 16.03 -46.01 -13.77
CA ALA A 956 14.82 -46.31 -13.03
C ALA A 956 14.25 -47.72 -13.34
N THR A 957 13.68 -48.38 -12.33
CA THR A 957 13.11 -49.73 -12.50
C THR A 957 11.77 -49.69 -13.24
N LYS A 958 11.37 -50.82 -13.84
CA LYS A 958 10.05 -50.95 -14.51
C LYS A 958 8.86 -50.65 -13.57
N ILE A 959 9.02 -50.92 -12.26
CA ILE A 959 8.02 -50.63 -11.24
C ILE A 959 7.93 -49.12 -10.99
N VAL A 960 9.08 -48.44 -10.85
CA VAL A 960 9.15 -46.98 -10.69
C VAL A 960 8.56 -46.26 -11.90
N TYR A 961 8.90 -46.69 -13.13
CA TYR A 961 8.29 -46.18 -14.36
C TYR A 961 6.76 -46.33 -14.37
N LEU A 962 6.22 -47.46 -13.89
CA LEU A 962 4.78 -47.68 -13.82
C LEU A 962 4.11 -46.77 -12.78
N ILE A 963 4.65 -46.73 -11.56
CA ILE A 963 4.14 -45.89 -10.45
C ILE A 963 4.15 -44.41 -10.85
N CYS A 964 5.30 -43.91 -11.32
CA CYS A 964 5.46 -42.50 -11.69
C CYS A 964 4.67 -42.15 -12.95
N GLY A 965 4.50 -43.08 -13.89
CA GLY A 965 3.62 -42.92 -15.05
C GLY A 965 2.16 -42.76 -14.64
N VAL A 966 1.65 -43.62 -13.76
CA VAL A 966 0.28 -43.52 -13.20
C VAL A 966 0.11 -42.22 -12.42
N MET A 967 1.08 -41.83 -11.59
CA MET A 967 1.06 -40.56 -10.85
C MET A 967 1.09 -39.33 -11.78
N THR A 968 1.83 -39.37 -12.89
CA THR A 968 1.87 -38.29 -13.88
C THR A 968 0.53 -38.17 -14.64
N ILE A 969 -0.07 -39.30 -15.03
CA ILE A 969 -1.43 -39.33 -15.61
C ILE A 969 -2.46 -38.81 -14.58
N GLY A 970 -2.31 -39.17 -13.31
CA GLY A 970 -3.11 -38.65 -12.20
C GLY A 970 -3.00 -37.13 -12.05
N ALA A 971 -1.80 -36.56 -12.12
CA ALA A 971 -1.57 -35.11 -12.09
C ALA A 971 -2.22 -34.38 -13.28
N ILE A 972 -2.16 -34.95 -14.48
CA ILE A 972 -2.82 -34.41 -15.67
C ILE A 972 -4.35 -34.48 -15.50
N GLY A 973 -4.89 -35.61 -15.04
CA GLY A 973 -6.31 -35.78 -14.73
C GLY A 973 -6.80 -34.83 -13.64
N TRP A 974 -5.98 -34.57 -12.62
CA TRP A 974 -6.28 -33.63 -11.54
C TRP A 974 -6.47 -32.20 -12.05
N TYR A 975 -5.62 -31.73 -12.97
CA TYR A 975 -5.80 -30.42 -13.60
C TYR A 975 -7.15 -30.29 -14.33
N PHE A 976 -7.56 -31.32 -15.08
CA PHE A 976 -8.87 -31.31 -15.75
C PHE A 976 -10.04 -31.42 -14.75
N LEU A 977 -9.90 -32.19 -13.67
CA LEU A 977 -10.89 -32.31 -12.59
C LEU A 977 -11.07 -30.98 -11.83
N ILE A 978 -9.99 -30.28 -11.50
CA ILE A 978 -10.02 -28.95 -10.89
C ILE A 978 -10.70 -27.94 -11.82
N ASN A 979 -10.38 -27.95 -13.12
CA ASN A 979 -11.06 -27.09 -14.09
C ASN A 979 -12.55 -27.43 -14.25
N TYR A 980 -12.94 -28.70 -14.13
CA TYR A 980 -14.34 -29.11 -14.08
C TYR A 980 -15.04 -28.59 -12.81
N PHE A 981 -14.44 -28.74 -11.62
CA PHE A 981 -14.98 -28.19 -10.37
C PHE A 981 -15.08 -26.66 -10.36
N ARG A 982 -14.12 -25.97 -11.00
CA ARG A 982 -14.14 -24.52 -11.20
C ARG A 982 -15.31 -24.09 -12.10
N LYS A 983 -15.54 -24.81 -13.21
CA LYS A 983 -16.68 -24.56 -14.13
C LYS A 983 -18.05 -24.86 -13.50
N THR A 984 -18.16 -25.93 -12.71
CA THR A 984 -19.40 -26.31 -12.02
C THR A 984 -19.65 -25.56 -10.71
N LYS A 985 -18.69 -24.74 -10.25
CA LYS A 985 -18.75 -23.96 -9.00
C LYS A 985 -19.00 -24.81 -7.74
N ILE A 986 -18.59 -26.08 -7.75
CA ILE A 986 -18.70 -27.00 -6.60
C ILE A 986 -17.79 -26.54 -5.44
N PHE A 987 -16.66 -25.91 -5.76
CA PHE A 987 -15.75 -25.31 -4.78
C PHE A 987 -15.39 -23.87 -5.18
N GLU A 988 -15.08 -23.05 -4.19
CA GLU A 988 -14.45 -21.74 -4.44
C GLU A 988 -12.98 -21.88 -4.79
N PHE A 989 -12.54 -21.07 -5.76
CA PHE A 989 -11.15 -20.89 -6.17
C PHE A 989 -10.80 -19.40 -6.13
N ASN A 990 -9.52 -19.06 -5.98
CA ASN A 990 -9.04 -17.69 -6.17
C ASN A 990 -9.05 -17.33 -7.66
N GLU A 991 -9.14 -16.04 -7.97
CA GLU A 991 -9.12 -15.57 -9.36
C GLU A 991 -7.72 -15.74 -9.97
N VAL A 992 -7.65 -16.49 -11.06
CA VAL A 992 -6.39 -16.77 -11.76
C VAL A 992 -6.09 -15.59 -12.70
N ILE A 993 -5.06 -14.82 -12.36
CA ILE A 993 -4.59 -13.69 -13.18
C ILE A 993 -3.65 -14.23 -14.28
N ASP A 994 -4.23 -14.86 -15.30
CA ASP A 994 -3.52 -15.29 -16.53
C ASP A 994 -3.23 -14.06 -17.44
N ASP A 995 -2.38 -13.13 -16.98
CA ASP A 995 -1.97 -11.88 -17.66
C ASP A 995 -1.29 -12.08 -19.05
N LEU A 996 -1.00 -13.33 -19.44
CA LEU A 996 -0.12 -13.66 -20.56
C LEU A 996 -0.81 -13.80 -21.92
N ASP A 997 -2.09 -14.19 -21.99
CA ASP A 997 -2.78 -14.40 -23.29
C ASP A 997 -3.05 -13.07 -24.02
N ASN A 998 -3.39 -12.01 -23.28
CA ASN A 998 -3.77 -10.70 -23.84
C ASN A 998 -2.61 -9.93 -24.52
N ASN A 999 -1.37 -10.40 -24.43
CA ASN A 999 -0.18 -9.75 -25.02
C ASN A 999 0.51 -10.56 -26.12
N VAL A 1000 -0.07 -11.69 -26.56
CA VAL A 1000 0.50 -12.53 -27.63
C VAL A 1000 -0.32 -12.46 -28.92
N ASN A 1001 -1.65 -12.35 -28.81
CA ASN A 1001 -2.55 -12.27 -29.97
C ASN A 1001 -2.68 -10.84 -30.49
N GLY A 1002 -1.66 -10.37 -31.20
CA GLY A 1002 -1.67 -9.11 -31.94
C GLY A 1002 -2.52 -9.14 -33.22
N GLU A 1003 -3.78 -9.57 -33.12
CA GLU A 1003 -4.75 -9.41 -34.21
C GLU A 1003 -5.59 -8.14 -33.97
N HIS A 1004 -5.63 -7.26 -34.98
CA HIS A 1004 -6.55 -6.12 -34.95
C HIS A 1004 -8.01 -6.62 -34.93
N PRO A 1005 -8.89 -6.05 -34.09
CA PRO A 1005 -10.31 -6.30 -34.22
C PRO A 1005 -10.76 -5.78 -35.58
N LYS A 1006 -11.22 -6.68 -36.45
CA LYS A 1006 -11.89 -6.29 -37.69
C LYS A 1006 -13.17 -5.56 -37.34
N VAL A 1007 -13.38 -4.42 -37.98
CA VAL A 1007 -14.71 -3.80 -38.05
C VAL A 1007 -15.48 -4.56 -39.13
N ASP A 1008 -16.35 -5.48 -38.70
CA ASP A 1008 -17.29 -6.12 -39.62
C ASP A 1008 -18.44 -5.14 -39.91
N ASP A 1009 -18.26 -4.32 -40.95
CA ASP A 1009 -19.33 -3.58 -41.58
C ASP A 1009 -20.34 -4.56 -42.19
N HIS A 1010 -21.50 -4.74 -41.56
CA HIS A 1010 -22.73 -5.06 -42.28
C HIS A 1010 -23.97 -4.59 -41.51
N ASN A 1011 -24.56 -3.49 -42.01
CA ASN A 1011 -25.90 -3.05 -41.66
C ASN A 1011 -26.75 -3.15 -42.94
N SER A 1012 -27.67 -4.12 -42.97
CA SER A 1012 -28.68 -4.30 -44.03
C SER A 1012 -29.87 -5.09 -43.48
#